data_AF-A0AAE1EU96-F1
#
_entry.id   AF-A0AAE1EU96-F1
#
_cell.length_a   1.000
_cell.length_b   1.000
_cell.length_c   1.000
_cell.angle_alpha   90.00
_cell.angle_beta   90.00
_cell.angle_gamma   90.00
#
_symmetry.space_group_name_H-M   'P 1'
#
loop_
_entity.id
_entity.type
_entity.pdbx_description
1 polymer ?
#
loop_
_entity_poly.entity_id
_entity_poly.type
_entity_poly.pdbx_seq_one_letter_code
_entity_poly.pdbx_strand_id
1 'polypeptide(L)'
;MAGGWRRRGGGALAISIASVLHSVTAKTSTGSDIELDERYLITHRIDSLNILLYTFLLILTVVTIWIFKYRRARYLHETGLAVIYGLIVGAILRYTGDSTSLRHMRVVEGPSEDPPYTHNAPPDTLWLRFATANNSQNRTYAYDFKGEIIGTLENEIVQKATFDPEIFFNILLPPIIFTAGYSLKRRHFFKNLGAIFTFAFIGTTMSTFVVGGLVYGFLLMVGSTITFIDCLLFGALISATDPVTVLAIFSDLHVDVNLYALVFGESVLNDAVAIVLSSAIESYASTSGGFETSAFFLAMLNFLWTFSMSFVIGSVMGCLTAILTKFTRLKDFPLLESALFVLMSYSTFLMAEAAELTGIVAVLFCGICQAHYTYNNLSGESRLATKTLFELLNFLSENFIFSYIGVSMFTFDHHKWDVAFICIAFVAIIVGRFINIYPLSFILNIGRRPKIPVNFMNMLFFSGLRGAMAFALAIRNTSSDARKSILTTTSLIVIVTVILCGGLTTQVLSWLGIPVDVEDDETHHLNQFRPIRNGPGSEEGGSSADAIDAAKFEKAWLFRIWSQFDIKFMKPFLTNSRPTLLDTTPLCCAPLARLLTTTEQLTRDGDPLNDDLPLDDSLLCTGGVRTSLDPTNKQSVTNPVYEGDLGLGTASSVGTRVSVAGTRGHQL
;
A
#
# COMPACT_ATOMS: atom_id res chain seq x y z
N MET A 1 -40.38 11.32 8.78
CA MET A 1 -39.78 12.65 9.04
C MET A 1 -38.54 12.85 8.15
N ALA A 2 -38.74 12.97 6.84
CA ALA A 2 -37.66 13.14 5.86
C ALA A 2 -38.03 14.35 4.98
N GLY A 3 -37.25 15.43 5.05
CA GLY A 3 -37.54 16.63 4.25
C GLY A 3 -36.68 17.87 4.52
N GLY A 4 -35.91 17.94 5.60
CA GLY A 4 -35.24 19.18 6.02
C GLY A 4 -33.77 19.37 5.61
N TRP A 5 -33.06 18.34 5.17
CA TRP A 5 -31.58 18.37 5.16
C TRP A 5 -30.92 18.80 3.83
N ARG A 6 -31.69 19.10 2.78
CA ARG A 6 -31.13 19.16 1.42
C ARG A 6 -30.51 20.50 0.98
N ARG A 7 -30.41 21.52 1.84
CA ARG A 7 -29.87 22.84 1.43
C ARG A 7 -28.94 23.57 2.41
N ARG A 8 -28.67 23.04 3.61
CA ARG A 8 -27.87 23.76 4.64
C ARG A 8 -26.51 23.12 5.00
N GLY A 9 -26.24 21.88 4.59
CA GLY A 9 -25.00 21.18 5.01
C GLY A 9 -23.72 21.75 4.41
N GLY A 10 -23.71 22.09 3.11
CA GLY A 10 -22.49 22.57 2.45
C GLY A 10 -22.04 23.97 2.89
N GLY A 11 -22.99 24.89 3.10
CA GLY A 11 -22.70 26.26 3.55
C GLY A 11 -22.30 26.33 5.03
N ALA A 12 -22.92 25.51 5.88
CA ALA A 12 -22.57 25.45 7.31
C ALA A 12 -21.18 24.85 7.57
N LEU A 13 -20.70 23.97 6.67
CA LEU A 13 -19.36 23.38 6.70
C LEU A 13 -18.27 24.44 6.45
N ALA A 14 -18.41 25.23 5.37
CA ALA A 14 -17.46 26.29 5.03
C ALA A 14 -17.43 27.39 6.11
N ILE A 15 -18.60 27.71 6.67
CA ILE A 15 -18.73 28.70 7.75
C ILE A 15 -18.13 28.19 9.07
N SER A 16 -18.25 26.90 9.39
CA SER A 16 -17.62 26.34 10.60
C SER A 16 -16.09 26.34 10.51
N ILE A 17 -15.54 25.94 9.36
CA ILE A 17 -14.08 25.95 9.12
C ILE A 17 -13.54 27.39 9.17
N ALA A 18 -14.22 28.36 8.54
CA ALA A 18 -13.84 29.77 8.59
C ALA A 18 -13.99 30.38 9.99
N SER A 19 -15.00 29.99 10.77
CA SER A 19 -15.24 30.50 12.13
C SER A 19 -14.19 30.03 13.15
N VAL A 20 -13.64 28.83 12.94
CA VAL A 20 -12.53 28.28 13.76
C VAL A 20 -11.21 28.97 13.40
N LEU A 21 -11.00 29.34 12.13
CA LEU A 21 -9.85 30.12 11.68
C LEU A 21 -9.86 31.57 12.20
N HIS A 22 -11.04 32.24 12.21
CA HIS A 22 -11.15 33.66 12.57
C HIS A 22 -11.08 33.98 14.07
N SER A 23 -11.22 32.98 14.93
CA SER A 23 -11.17 33.20 16.38
C SER A 23 -9.73 33.13 16.86
N VAL A 24 -9.06 34.28 16.99
CA VAL A 24 -8.19 34.67 18.13
C VAL A 24 -7.25 35.82 17.75
N THR A 25 -7.52 37.00 18.33
CA THR A 25 -6.61 38.15 18.37
C THR A 25 -5.96 38.27 19.75
N ALA A 26 -4.62 38.28 19.71
CA ALA A 26 -3.61 38.86 20.59
C ALA A 26 -3.92 39.19 22.06
N LYS A 27 -3.15 38.57 22.97
CA LYS A 27 -2.64 39.22 24.19
C LYS A 27 -1.12 39.25 24.10
N THR A 28 -0.53 40.43 24.29
CA THR A 28 0.93 40.65 24.37
C THR A 28 1.35 40.75 25.83
N SER A 29 2.35 39.98 26.27
CA SER A 29 3.07 40.25 27.51
C SER A 29 4.53 39.80 27.47
N THR A 30 5.38 40.51 28.20
CA THR A 30 6.83 40.64 27.99
C THR A 30 7.66 39.60 28.75
N GLY A 31 8.35 38.71 28.02
CA GLY A 31 9.43 37.86 28.50
C GLY A 31 9.89 36.89 27.39
N SER A 32 11.19 36.75 27.10
CA SER A 32 11.66 35.93 25.96
C SER A 32 11.21 34.48 26.03
N ASP A 33 11.12 33.93 27.24
CA ASP A 33 10.76 32.53 27.46
C ASP A 33 9.24 32.36 27.38
N ILE A 34 8.48 33.39 27.77
CA ILE A 34 7.02 33.46 27.63
C ILE A 34 6.65 33.62 26.15
N GLU A 35 7.38 34.44 25.38
CA GLU A 35 7.18 34.58 23.93
C GLU A 35 7.52 33.29 23.17
N LEU A 36 8.55 32.56 23.58
CA LEU A 36 8.86 31.24 23.02
C LEU A 36 7.74 30.24 23.34
N ASP A 37 7.26 30.20 24.58
CA ASP A 37 6.17 29.32 25.00
C ASP A 37 4.85 29.66 24.28
N GLU A 38 4.53 30.95 24.13
CA GLU A 38 3.42 31.44 23.31
C GLU A 38 3.55 30.99 21.85
N ARG A 39 4.76 31.01 21.27
CA ARG A 39 5.01 30.49 19.91
C ARG A 39 4.85 28.98 19.83
N TYR A 40 5.34 28.21 20.80
CA TYR A 40 5.13 26.76 20.85
C TYR A 40 3.64 26.43 20.93
N LEU A 41 2.87 27.15 21.75
CA LEU A 41 1.42 27.00 21.86
C LEU A 41 0.70 27.35 20.55
N ILE A 42 1.07 28.44 19.87
CA ILE A 42 0.51 28.80 18.56
C ILE A 42 0.84 27.72 17.52
N THR A 43 2.09 27.26 17.47
CA THR A 43 2.56 26.23 16.54
C THR A 43 1.79 24.93 16.75
N HIS A 44 1.70 24.46 18.01
CA HIS A 44 0.95 23.27 18.41
C HIS A 44 -0.54 23.40 18.07
N ARG A 45 -1.13 24.59 18.23
CA ARG A 45 -2.52 24.85 17.87
C ARG A 45 -2.74 24.76 16.35
N ILE A 46 -1.82 25.29 15.55
CA ILE A 46 -1.87 25.16 14.08
C ILE A 46 -1.75 23.69 13.66
N ASP A 47 -0.82 22.93 14.26
CA ASP A 47 -0.67 21.51 13.97
C ASP A 47 -1.92 20.71 14.36
N SER A 48 -2.49 21.01 15.53
CA SER A 48 -3.76 20.41 15.98
C SER A 48 -4.91 20.74 15.03
N LEU A 49 -4.98 21.96 14.48
CA LEU A 49 -5.99 22.37 13.51
C LEU A 49 -5.81 21.62 12.19
N ASN A 50 -4.58 21.48 11.70
CA ASN A 50 -4.28 20.72 10.48
C ASN A 50 -4.67 19.25 10.62
N ILE A 51 -4.31 18.61 11.74
CA ILE A 51 -4.71 17.23 12.02
C ILE A 51 -6.24 17.13 12.14
N LEU A 52 -6.90 18.10 12.79
CA LEU A 52 -8.36 18.15 12.87
C LEU A 52 -9.01 18.27 11.48
N LEU A 53 -8.43 19.05 10.57
CA LEU A 53 -8.90 19.19 9.21
C LEU A 53 -8.81 17.87 8.44
N TYR A 54 -7.68 17.16 8.52
CA TYR A 54 -7.53 15.87 7.87
C TYR A 54 -8.43 14.78 8.46
N THR A 55 -8.59 14.75 9.79
CA THR A 55 -9.51 13.80 10.44
C THR A 55 -10.96 14.08 10.05
N PHE A 56 -11.39 15.34 9.98
CA PHE A 56 -12.71 15.69 9.49
C PHE A 56 -12.91 15.29 8.03
N LEU A 57 -11.91 15.51 7.18
CA LEU A 57 -11.93 15.11 5.77
C LEU A 57 -12.08 13.59 5.65
N LEU A 58 -11.32 12.82 6.43
CA LEU A 58 -11.43 11.36 6.49
C LEU A 58 -12.83 10.91 6.97
N ILE A 59 -13.37 11.52 8.03
CA ILE A 59 -14.74 11.23 8.50
C ILE A 59 -15.77 11.50 7.39
N LEU A 60 -15.63 12.62 6.69
CA LEU A 60 -16.50 12.97 5.57
C LEU A 60 -16.43 11.93 4.45
N THR A 61 -15.21 11.49 4.07
CA THR A 61 -15.03 10.43 3.06
C THR A 61 -15.74 9.15 3.48
N VAL A 62 -15.54 8.67 4.70
CA VAL A 62 -16.18 7.43 5.20
C VAL A 62 -17.71 7.55 5.23
N VAL A 63 -18.25 8.66 5.72
CA VAL A 63 -19.71 8.89 5.74
C VAL A 63 -20.28 8.90 4.32
N THR A 64 -19.58 9.50 3.37
CA THR A 64 -20.04 9.58 1.98
C THR A 64 -19.97 8.23 1.27
N ILE A 65 -18.91 7.46 1.49
CA ILE A 65 -18.78 6.07 1.05
C ILE A 65 -19.97 5.24 1.55
N TRP A 66 -20.28 5.35 2.85
CA TRP A 66 -21.43 4.67 3.44
C TRP A 66 -22.75 5.09 2.76
N ILE A 67 -22.95 6.38 2.51
CA ILE A 67 -24.13 6.89 1.79
C ILE A 67 -24.22 6.31 0.37
N PHE A 68 -23.10 6.22 -0.35
CA PHE A 68 -23.07 5.68 -1.71
C PHE A 68 -23.37 4.18 -1.74
N LYS A 69 -22.79 3.42 -0.80
CA LYS A 69 -23.08 1.99 -0.64
C LYS A 69 -24.56 1.77 -0.30
N TYR A 70 -25.14 2.60 0.57
CA TYR A 70 -26.57 2.56 0.91
C TYR A 70 -27.47 2.92 -0.29
N ARG A 71 -27.06 3.86 -1.15
CA ARG A 71 -27.84 4.30 -2.32
C ARG A 71 -27.58 3.50 -3.60
N ARG A 72 -26.73 2.46 -3.57
CA ARG A 72 -26.30 1.66 -4.74
C ARG A 72 -25.85 2.50 -5.94
N ALA A 73 -25.18 3.63 -5.71
CA ALA A 73 -24.59 4.40 -6.80
C ALA A 73 -23.29 3.73 -7.23
N ARG A 74 -23.29 3.05 -8.38
CA ARG A 74 -22.19 2.19 -8.84
C ARG A 74 -21.08 2.93 -9.62
N TYR A 75 -21.19 4.26 -9.78
CA TYR A 75 -20.41 5.01 -10.77
C TYR A 75 -19.19 5.77 -10.21
N LEU A 76 -19.00 5.83 -8.89
CA LEU A 76 -17.84 6.49 -8.27
C LEU A 76 -17.21 5.56 -7.24
N HIS A 77 -15.92 5.25 -7.44
CA HIS A 77 -15.12 4.52 -6.46
C HIS A 77 -14.76 5.43 -5.27
N GLU A 78 -14.54 4.80 -4.12
CA GLU A 78 -14.28 5.44 -2.82
C GLU A 78 -13.06 6.39 -2.87
N THR A 79 -11.97 5.94 -3.50
CA THR A 79 -10.74 6.72 -3.71
C THR A 79 -10.97 7.99 -4.54
N GLY A 80 -11.80 7.93 -5.58
CA GLY A 80 -12.13 9.08 -6.42
C GLY A 80 -12.87 10.17 -5.64
N LEU A 81 -13.72 9.77 -4.69
CA LEU A 81 -14.40 10.71 -3.79
C LEU A 81 -13.42 11.38 -2.82
N ALA A 82 -12.47 10.61 -2.27
CA ALA A 82 -11.42 11.15 -1.40
C ALA A 82 -10.61 12.25 -2.12
N VAL A 83 -10.20 12.03 -3.38
CA VAL A 83 -9.53 13.05 -4.20
C VAL A 83 -10.39 14.30 -4.37
N ILE A 84 -11.68 14.15 -4.72
CA ILE A 84 -12.58 15.29 -4.93
C ILE A 84 -12.74 16.11 -3.66
N TYR A 85 -12.90 15.47 -2.50
CA TYR A 85 -12.96 16.19 -1.22
C TYR A 85 -11.65 16.87 -0.88
N GLY A 86 -10.51 16.21 -1.14
CA GLY A 86 -9.19 16.81 -1.05
C GLY A 86 -9.06 18.09 -1.86
N LEU A 87 -9.49 18.07 -3.12
CA LEU A 87 -9.48 19.24 -4.01
C LEU A 87 -10.36 20.38 -3.50
N ILE A 88 -11.57 20.08 -3.03
CA ILE A 88 -12.48 21.09 -2.47
C ILE A 88 -11.87 21.75 -1.24
N VAL A 89 -11.34 20.96 -0.31
CA VAL A 89 -10.72 21.47 0.92
C VAL A 89 -9.44 22.24 0.61
N GLY A 90 -8.60 21.74 -0.31
CA GLY A 90 -7.41 22.44 -0.78
C GLY A 90 -7.74 23.81 -1.38
N ALA A 91 -8.78 23.89 -2.21
CA ALA A 91 -9.26 25.17 -2.76
C ALA A 91 -9.76 26.11 -1.65
N ILE A 92 -10.52 25.60 -0.68
CA ILE A 92 -10.98 26.40 0.47
C ILE A 92 -9.79 26.96 1.25
N LEU A 93 -8.78 26.12 1.56
CA LEU A 93 -7.58 26.56 2.27
C LEU A 93 -6.82 27.65 1.50
N ARG A 94 -6.68 27.49 0.18
CA ARG A 94 -6.00 28.46 -0.68
C ARG A 94 -6.70 29.83 -0.70
N TYR A 95 -8.04 29.84 -0.76
CA TYR A 95 -8.82 31.08 -0.88
C TYR A 95 -9.28 31.68 0.46
N THR A 96 -9.20 30.95 1.57
CA THR A 96 -9.62 31.40 2.91
C THR A 96 -8.45 31.72 3.85
N GLY A 97 -7.24 31.26 3.54
CA GLY A 97 -6.06 31.51 4.37
C GLY A 97 -5.66 32.98 4.38
N ASP A 98 -5.89 33.67 5.51
CA ASP A 98 -5.33 35.00 5.75
C ASP A 98 -3.80 34.93 5.84
N SER A 99 -3.13 35.92 5.21
CA SER A 99 -1.67 36.10 5.26
C SER A 99 -1.21 36.54 6.64
N THR A 100 -0.98 35.56 7.52
CA THR A 100 -0.24 35.83 8.76
C THR A 100 1.17 36.28 8.38
N SER A 101 1.49 37.54 8.73
CA SER A 101 2.77 38.14 8.38
C SER A 101 3.90 37.50 9.18
N LEU A 102 4.56 36.52 8.58
CA LEU A 102 5.83 35.98 9.07
C LEU A 102 6.82 37.14 9.26
N ARG A 103 7.43 37.23 10.43
CA ARG A 103 8.53 38.18 10.68
C ARG A 103 9.80 37.61 10.06
N HIS A 104 10.21 38.19 8.95
CA HIS A 104 11.44 37.81 8.26
C HIS A 104 12.63 38.63 8.79
N MET A 105 13.76 37.98 9.04
CA MET A 105 15.03 38.64 9.26
C MET A 105 15.92 38.37 8.05
N ARG A 106 16.38 39.43 7.37
CA ARG A 106 17.32 39.29 6.26
C ARG A 106 18.72 39.04 6.84
N VAL A 107 19.29 37.88 6.55
CA VAL A 107 20.70 37.59 6.82
C VAL A 107 21.50 38.13 5.64
N VAL A 108 22.45 39.03 5.91
CA VAL A 108 23.35 39.61 4.91
C VAL A 108 24.75 39.08 5.21
N GLU A 109 25.44 38.59 4.18
CA GLU A 109 26.83 38.13 4.30
C GLU A 109 27.71 39.24 4.86
N GLY A 110 28.54 38.89 5.85
CA GLY A 110 29.59 39.78 6.32
C GLY A 110 30.66 39.96 5.24
N PRO A 111 31.46 41.04 5.27
CA PRO A 111 32.56 41.23 4.32
C PRO A 111 33.69 40.25 4.63
N SER A 112 33.57 39.01 4.16
CA SER A 112 34.64 38.00 4.17
C SER A 112 35.03 37.67 2.74
N GLU A 113 36.33 37.69 2.44
CA GLU A 113 36.86 37.52 1.07
C GLU A 113 36.57 36.15 0.44
N ASP A 114 36.23 35.14 1.25
CA ASP A 114 35.81 33.80 0.81
C ASP A 114 34.55 33.33 1.57
N PRO A 115 33.34 33.30 0.96
CA PRO A 115 32.18 32.68 1.58
C PRO A 115 32.40 31.16 1.66
N PRO A 116 32.18 30.50 2.82
CA PRO A 116 32.43 29.08 3.00
C PRO A 116 31.40 28.16 2.30
N TYR A 117 30.47 28.71 1.52
CA TYR A 117 29.38 27.99 0.87
C TYR A 117 29.17 28.47 -0.57
N THR A 118 28.79 27.53 -1.45
CA THR A 118 28.47 27.81 -2.85
C THR A 118 26.98 28.09 -2.97
N HIS A 119 26.54 29.04 -3.82
CA HIS A 119 25.11 29.34 -4.04
C HIS A 119 24.21 28.11 -4.32
N ASN A 120 24.80 27.01 -4.81
CA ASN A 120 24.08 25.79 -5.16
C ASN A 120 23.83 24.86 -3.96
N ALA A 121 24.51 25.05 -2.83
CA ALA A 121 24.42 24.21 -1.64
C ALA A 121 24.45 25.10 -0.37
N PRO A 122 23.27 25.55 0.13
CA PRO A 122 23.19 26.29 1.38
C PRO A 122 23.63 25.43 2.57
N PRO A 123 24.12 26.03 3.67
CA PRO A 123 24.54 25.29 4.86
C PRO A 123 23.37 24.62 5.60
N ASP A 124 23.57 23.42 6.13
CA ASP A 124 22.53 22.65 6.84
C ASP A 124 22.02 23.35 8.10
N THR A 125 22.89 24.08 8.81
CA THR A 125 22.53 24.84 10.01
C THR A 125 23.15 26.24 10.00
N LEU A 126 22.35 27.24 10.35
CA LEU A 126 22.78 28.63 10.52
C LEU A 126 22.85 28.97 12.01
N TRP A 127 24.03 29.37 12.47
CA TRP A 127 24.22 29.80 13.86
C TRP A 127 24.22 31.32 13.96
N LEU A 128 23.19 31.87 14.61
CA LEU A 128 23.03 33.31 14.83
C LEU A 128 23.35 33.63 16.29
N ARG A 129 24.39 34.42 16.51
CA ARG A 129 24.82 34.87 17.84
C ARG A 129 24.28 36.27 18.11
N PHE A 130 23.42 36.40 19.11
CA PHE A 130 22.89 37.70 19.53
C PHE A 130 23.66 38.19 20.77
N ALA A 131 24.35 39.32 20.63
CA ALA A 131 24.99 40.01 21.74
C ALA A 131 23.92 40.80 22.51
N THR A 132 23.62 40.38 23.74
CA THR A 132 22.74 41.13 24.64
C THR A 132 23.54 42.29 25.23
N ALA A 133 22.96 43.51 25.26
CA ALA A 133 23.62 44.73 25.77
C ALA A 133 24.13 44.61 27.23
N ASN A 134 23.60 43.66 27.99
CA ASN A 134 24.14 43.24 29.27
C ASN A 134 24.97 41.96 29.08
N ASN A 135 26.27 42.08 29.36
CA ASN A 135 27.37 41.15 29.07
C ASN A 135 27.28 39.75 29.72
N SER A 136 26.10 39.26 30.13
CA SER A 136 25.96 38.05 30.94
C SER A 136 25.55 36.80 30.16
N GLN A 137 24.92 36.88 28.99
CA GLN A 137 24.61 35.69 28.18
C GLN A 137 24.62 35.99 26.68
N ASN A 138 25.64 35.49 25.98
CA ASN A 138 25.62 35.37 24.53
C ASN A 138 24.69 34.20 24.18
N ARG A 139 23.55 34.47 23.54
CA ARG A 139 22.65 33.41 23.06
C ARG A 139 23.01 33.09 21.61
N THR A 140 23.29 31.83 21.34
CA THR A 140 23.46 31.30 19.99
C THR A 140 22.21 30.52 19.64
N TYR A 141 21.55 30.87 18.54
CA TYR A 141 20.43 30.12 18.00
C TYR A 141 20.90 29.35 16.77
N ALA A 142 20.55 28.07 16.69
CA ALA A 142 20.74 27.26 15.50
C ALA A 142 19.42 27.21 14.72
N TYR A 143 19.50 27.46 13.42
CA TYR A 143 18.38 27.33 12.50
C TYR A 143 18.73 26.26 11.47
N ASP A 144 17.94 25.20 11.40
CA ASP A 144 18.10 24.19 10.37
C ASP A 144 17.53 24.71 9.05
N PHE A 145 18.28 24.51 7.97
CA PHE A 145 17.86 24.90 6.65
C PHE A 145 16.72 24.01 6.17
N LYS A 146 15.52 24.58 6.06
CA LYS A 146 14.32 23.86 5.58
C LYS A 146 14.11 23.96 4.06
N GLY A 147 14.72 24.94 3.40
CA GLY A 147 14.52 25.21 1.97
C GLY A 147 14.67 26.69 1.60
N GLU A 148 14.76 26.95 0.30
CA GLU A 148 14.77 28.31 -0.26
C GLU A 148 13.34 28.87 -0.32
N ILE A 149 13.10 30.03 0.31
CA ILE A 149 11.81 30.71 0.28
C ILE A 149 11.83 31.76 -0.84
N ILE A 150 11.09 31.53 -1.91
CA ILE A 150 10.94 32.47 -3.04
C ILE A 150 9.60 33.19 -2.90
N GLY A 151 9.58 34.31 -2.15
CA GLY A 151 8.41 35.15 -1.95
C GLY A 151 7.99 35.27 -0.48
N THR A 152 7.86 36.49 0.03
CA THR A 152 7.73 36.82 1.46
C THR A 152 6.29 36.71 2.03
N LEU A 153 5.39 35.99 1.36
CA LEU A 153 3.95 35.95 1.65
C LEU A 153 3.44 34.51 1.63
N GLU A 154 3.98 33.65 2.49
CA GLU A 154 3.47 32.28 2.63
C GLU A 154 2.65 32.14 3.93
N ASN A 155 1.45 31.56 3.81
CA ASN A 155 0.58 31.25 4.94
C ASN A 155 1.13 30.01 5.68
N GLU A 156 1.43 30.09 6.97
CA GLU A 156 1.94 28.95 7.76
C GLU A 156 1.03 27.70 7.68
N ILE A 157 -0.29 27.92 7.63
CA ILE A 157 -1.28 26.84 7.50
C ILE A 157 -1.10 26.09 6.17
N VAL A 158 -0.86 26.83 5.09
CA VAL A 158 -0.70 26.26 3.73
C VAL A 158 0.62 25.49 3.63
N GLN A 159 1.70 26.04 4.20
CA GLN A 159 3.00 25.37 4.25
C GLN A 159 2.93 24.07 5.07
N LYS A 160 2.30 24.10 6.25
CA LYS A 160 2.11 22.90 7.08
C LYS A 160 1.08 21.91 6.52
N ALA A 161 0.17 22.37 5.66
CA ALA A 161 -0.77 21.51 4.94
C ALA A 161 -0.18 20.95 3.63
N THR A 162 1.05 21.31 3.28
CA THR A 162 1.76 20.74 2.13
C THR A 162 2.11 19.27 2.41
N PHE A 163 2.17 18.46 1.35
CA PHE A 163 2.42 17.03 1.44
C PHE A 163 3.81 16.72 2.02
N ASP A 164 3.84 15.98 3.13
CA ASP A 164 5.08 15.45 3.72
C ASP A 164 5.37 14.05 3.17
N PRO A 165 6.40 13.89 2.32
CA PRO A 165 6.75 12.60 1.75
C PRO A 165 7.24 11.61 2.81
N GLU A 166 7.83 12.05 3.93
CA GLU A 166 8.36 11.13 4.94
C GLU A 166 7.24 10.40 5.67
N ILE A 167 6.15 11.10 5.99
CA ILE A 167 4.93 10.50 6.56
C ILE A 167 4.35 9.47 5.58
N PHE A 168 4.33 9.80 4.29
CA PHE A 168 3.85 8.88 3.26
C PHE A 168 4.67 7.59 3.21
N PHE A 169 5.99 7.69 3.06
CA PHE A 169 6.86 6.53 2.92
C PHE A 169 6.94 5.70 4.21
N ASN A 170 7.05 6.34 5.36
CA ASN A 170 7.32 5.64 6.62
C ASN A 170 6.06 5.15 7.35
N ILE A 171 4.93 5.84 7.22
CA ILE A 171 3.73 5.55 8.03
C ILE A 171 2.61 4.97 7.18
N LEU A 172 2.28 5.59 6.04
CA LEU A 172 1.08 5.27 5.27
C LEU A 172 1.27 4.06 4.35
N LEU A 173 2.45 3.96 3.74
CA LEU A 173 2.79 2.95 2.75
C LEU A 173 2.95 1.53 3.33
N PRO A 174 3.65 1.29 4.46
CA PRO A 174 3.92 -0.07 4.92
C PRO A 174 2.66 -0.91 5.19
N PRO A 175 1.61 -0.38 5.87
CA PRO A 175 0.36 -1.13 6.06
C PRO A 175 -0.33 -1.52 4.76
N ILE A 176 -0.27 -0.66 3.73
CA ILE A 176 -0.89 -0.93 2.42
C ILE A 176 -0.21 -2.12 1.77
N ILE A 177 1.11 -2.04 1.62
CA ILE A 177 1.91 -3.09 0.96
C ILE A 177 1.88 -4.39 1.74
N PHE A 178 1.84 -4.32 3.08
CA PHE A 178 1.73 -5.49 3.93
C PHE A 178 0.39 -6.21 3.72
N THR A 179 -0.73 -5.49 3.78
CA THR A 179 -2.09 -6.05 3.60
C THR A 179 -2.24 -6.69 2.23
N ALA A 180 -1.70 -6.00 1.22
CA ALA A 180 -1.56 -6.48 -0.14
C ALA A 180 -0.80 -7.82 -0.24
N GLY A 181 0.39 -7.92 0.37
CA GLY A 181 1.16 -9.16 0.39
C GLY A 181 0.50 -10.28 1.21
N TYR A 182 -0.20 -9.93 2.28
CA TYR A 182 -0.83 -10.87 3.20
C TYR A 182 -2.11 -11.51 2.65
N SER A 183 -2.92 -10.75 1.92
CA SER A 183 -4.18 -11.19 1.28
C SER A 183 -3.98 -11.92 -0.06
N LEU A 184 -2.74 -11.97 -0.55
CA LEU A 184 -2.43 -12.50 -1.88
C LEU A 184 -2.62 -14.02 -1.98
N LYS A 185 -3.33 -14.46 -3.04
CA LYS A 185 -3.41 -15.87 -3.44
C LYS A 185 -2.07 -16.38 -4.00
N ARG A 186 -1.20 -16.82 -3.09
CA ARG A 186 0.21 -17.24 -3.32
C ARG A 186 0.40 -18.14 -4.54
N ARG A 187 -0.40 -19.21 -4.71
CA ARG A 187 -0.24 -20.18 -5.81
C ARG A 187 -0.33 -19.54 -7.19
N HIS A 188 -1.32 -18.69 -7.41
CA HIS A 188 -1.52 -17.98 -8.68
C HIS A 188 -0.44 -16.93 -8.91
N PHE A 189 -0.01 -16.24 -7.86
CA PHE A 189 1.09 -15.28 -7.93
C PHE A 189 2.40 -15.94 -8.36
N PHE A 190 2.83 -17.02 -7.70
CA PHE A 190 4.08 -17.72 -8.03
C PHE A 190 4.05 -18.40 -9.40
N LYS A 191 2.88 -18.88 -9.85
CA LYS A 191 2.70 -19.42 -11.21
C LYS A 191 2.91 -18.34 -12.29
N ASN A 192 2.57 -17.09 -11.97
CA ASN A 192 2.64 -15.95 -12.89
C ASN A 192 3.85 -15.03 -12.66
N LEU A 193 4.75 -15.39 -11.72
CA LEU A 193 5.87 -14.58 -11.26
C LEU A 193 6.83 -14.18 -12.38
N GLY A 194 7.10 -15.08 -13.35
CA GLY A 194 7.93 -14.74 -14.50
C GLY A 194 7.33 -13.63 -15.39
N ALA A 195 6.01 -13.64 -15.58
CA ALA A 195 5.33 -12.58 -16.34
C ALA A 195 5.31 -11.27 -15.55
N ILE A 196 5.04 -11.34 -14.24
CA ILE A 196 5.06 -10.21 -13.32
C ILE A 196 6.43 -9.53 -13.35
N PHE A 197 7.52 -10.27 -13.20
CA PHE A 197 8.88 -9.71 -13.30
C PHE A 197 9.18 -9.11 -14.68
N THR A 198 8.72 -9.75 -15.75
CA THR A 198 8.91 -9.20 -17.10
C THR A 198 8.24 -7.83 -17.22
N PHE A 199 6.98 -7.67 -16.78
CA PHE A 199 6.30 -6.37 -16.80
C PHE A 199 6.90 -5.37 -15.82
N ALA A 200 7.24 -5.80 -14.61
CA ALA A 200 7.77 -4.91 -13.57
C ALA A 200 9.18 -4.40 -13.87
N PHE A 201 10.07 -5.20 -14.47
CA PHE A 201 11.45 -4.77 -14.75
C PHE A 201 11.62 -4.24 -16.18
N ILE A 202 11.28 -5.07 -17.18
CA ILE A 202 11.48 -4.70 -18.59
C ILE A 202 10.42 -3.67 -19.00
N GLY A 203 9.18 -3.89 -18.59
CA GLY A 203 8.07 -3.02 -18.94
C GLY A 203 8.21 -1.59 -18.41
N THR A 204 8.62 -1.44 -17.14
CA THR A 204 8.86 -0.12 -16.54
C THR A 204 10.03 0.59 -17.18
N THR A 205 11.18 -0.09 -17.33
CA THR A 205 12.37 0.47 -17.98
C THR A 205 12.04 0.94 -19.40
N MET A 206 11.31 0.12 -20.16
CA MET A 206 10.84 0.48 -21.49
C MET A 206 9.90 1.68 -21.46
N SER A 207 8.93 1.71 -20.53
CA SER A 207 8.00 2.82 -20.35
C SER A 207 8.75 4.12 -20.03
N THR A 208 9.77 4.09 -19.19
CA THR A 208 10.58 5.25 -18.82
C THR A 208 11.31 5.85 -20.01
N PHE A 209 12.02 5.02 -20.79
CA PHE A 209 12.73 5.52 -21.97
C PHE A 209 11.77 6.02 -23.06
N VAL A 210 10.64 5.35 -23.25
CA VAL A 210 9.62 5.77 -24.24
C VAL A 210 8.97 7.09 -23.83
N VAL A 211 8.48 7.20 -22.60
CA VAL A 211 7.83 8.43 -22.11
C VAL A 211 8.83 9.59 -22.09
N GLY A 212 10.02 9.38 -21.52
CA GLY A 212 11.06 10.40 -21.46
C GLY A 212 11.54 10.85 -22.83
N GLY A 213 11.73 9.90 -23.76
CA GLY A 213 12.12 10.19 -25.14
C GLY A 213 11.03 10.93 -25.94
N LEU A 214 9.76 10.54 -25.78
CA LEU A 214 8.64 11.24 -26.42
C LEU A 214 8.48 12.67 -25.89
N VAL A 215 8.50 12.84 -24.57
CA VAL A 215 8.39 14.16 -23.93
C VAL A 215 9.54 15.07 -24.39
N TYR A 216 10.78 14.57 -24.35
CA TYR A 216 11.94 15.34 -24.83
C TYR A 216 11.84 15.70 -26.32
N GLY A 217 11.47 14.74 -27.18
CA GLY A 217 11.37 14.96 -28.62
C GLY A 217 10.35 16.04 -28.99
N PHE A 218 9.19 16.05 -28.33
CA PHE A 218 8.19 17.09 -28.55
C PHE A 218 8.58 18.43 -27.92
N LEU A 219 9.23 18.44 -26.75
CA LEU A 219 9.72 19.69 -26.14
C LEU A 219 10.80 20.37 -26.97
N LEU A 220 11.64 19.59 -27.65
CA LEU A 220 12.62 20.11 -28.60
C LEU A 220 11.95 20.84 -29.77
N MET A 221 10.80 20.33 -30.26
CA MET A 221 10.02 21.01 -31.30
C MET A 221 9.35 22.30 -30.80
N VAL A 222 8.99 22.36 -29.53
CA VAL A 222 8.37 23.54 -28.89
C VAL A 222 9.41 24.59 -28.47
N GLY A 223 10.71 24.23 -28.46
CA GLY A 223 11.80 25.13 -28.09
C GLY A 223 11.99 25.30 -26.57
N SER A 224 11.56 24.33 -25.77
CA SER A 224 11.73 24.36 -24.31
C SER A 224 13.14 23.94 -23.89
N THR A 225 13.65 24.50 -22.79
CA THR A 225 15.03 24.30 -22.29
C THR A 225 15.16 23.14 -21.29
N ILE A 226 14.17 22.25 -21.20
CA ILE A 226 14.19 21.12 -20.26
C ILE A 226 15.25 20.09 -20.69
N THR A 227 16.05 19.62 -19.74
CA THR A 227 17.11 18.65 -20.03
C THR A 227 16.53 17.26 -20.34
N PHE A 228 17.26 16.47 -21.13
CA PHE A 228 16.87 15.07 -21.40
C PHE A 228 16.79 14.24 -20.11
N ILE A 229 17.67 14.52 -19.14
CA ILE A 229 17.69 13.84 -17.84
C ILE A 229 16.41 14.14 -17.06
N ASP A 230 15.95 15.38 -17.01
CA ASP A 230 14.68 15.72 -16.34
C ASP A 230 13.47 15.05 -17.03
N CYS A 231 13.50 14.92 -18.36
CA CYS A 231 12.47 14.17 -19.10
C CYS A 231 12.51 12.67 -18.80
N LEU A 232 13.71 12.09 -18.67
CA LEU A 232 13.89 10.68 -18.31
C LEU A 232 13.47 10.42 -16.86
N LEU A 233 13.79 11.35 -15.95
CA LEU A 233 13.31 11.34 -14.57
C LEU A 233 11.79 11.37 -14.52
N PHE A 234 11.14 12.25 -15.29
CA PHE A 234 9.68 12.25 -15.44
C PHE A 234 9.14 10.90 -15.91
N GLY A 235 9.79 10.29 -16.90
CA GLY A 235 9.45 8.95 -17.39
C GLY A 235 9.61 7.85 -16.33
N ALA A 236 10.58 7.96 -15.42
CA ALA A 236 10.79 7.02 -14.32
C ALA A 236 9.71 7.18 -13.25
N LEU A 237 9.48 8.42 -12.80
CA LEU A 237 8.47 8.78 -11.80
C LEU A 237 7.08 8.31 -12.23
N ILE A 238 6.70 8.62 -13.47
CA ILE A 238 5.38 8.26 -13.97
C ILE A 238 5.30 6.80 -14.38
N SER A 239 6.37 6.01 -14.36
CA SER A 239 6.28 4.58 -14.71
C SER A 239 5.64 3.74 -13.61
N ALA A 240 5.71 4.18 -12.35
CA ALA A 240 4.98 3.59 -11.23
C ALA A 240 3.46 3.58 -11.52
N THR A 241 2.80 2.45 -11.27
CA THR A 241 1.33 2.36 -11.37
C THR A 241 0.73 1.92 -10.06
N ASP A 242 -0.44 2.47 -9.74
CA ASP A 242 -1.16 2.16 -8.52
C ASP A 242 -2.58 1.66 -8.85
N PRO A 243 -2.78 0.34 -8.90
CA PRO A 243 -4.03 -0.26 -9.27
C PRO A 243 -4.94 -0.39 -8.05
N VAL A 244 -4.63 0.19 -6.88
CA VAL A 244 -5.41 0.01 -5.64
C VAL A 244 -6.91 0.16 -5.88
N THR A 245 -7.31 1.20 -6.61
CA THR A 245 -8.71 1.43 -6.99
C THR A 245 -9.28 0.30 -7.86
N VAL A 246 -8.50 -0.22 -8.81
CA VAL A 246 -8.92 -1.30 -9.71
C VAL A 246 -8.96 -2.64 -8.97
N LEU A 247 -8.01 -2.90 -8.08
CA LEU A 247 -7.92 -4.12 -7.29
C LEU A 247 -9.05 -4.22 -6.27
N ALA A 248 -9.43 -3.10 -5.63
CA ALA A 248 -10.61 -3.06 -4.77
C ALA A 248 -11.87 -3.46 -5.55
N ILE A 249 -12.06 -2.92 -6.76
CA ILE A 249 -13.17 -3.29 -7.65
C ILE A 249 -13.08 -4.75 -8.09
N PHE A 250 -11.88 -5.27 -8.35
CA PHE A 250 -11.68 -6.68 -8.71
C PHE A 250 -12.00 -7.63 -7.58
N SER A 251 -11.67 -7.25 -6.35
CA SER A 251 -12.02 -8.00 -5.14
C SER A 251 -13.53 -8.01 -4.93
N ASP A 252 -14.20 -6.87 -5.04
CA ASP A 252 -15.65 -6.76 -4.90
C ASP A 252 -16.41 -7.57 -5.96
N LEU A 253 -15.90 -7.59 -7.20
CA LEU A 253 -16.53 -8.27 -8.34
C LEU A 253 -16.04 -9.72 -8.55
N HIS A 254 -15.15 -10.23 -7.70
CA HIS A 254 -14.58 -11.58 -7.79
C HIS A 254 -14.08 -11.91 -9.21
N VAL A 255 -13.20 -11.05 -9.73
CA VAL A 255 -12.56 -11.19 -11.05
C VAL A 255 -11.53 -12.32 -11.03
N ASP A 256 -11.24 -12.90 -12.21
CA ASP A 256 -10.22 -13.95 -12.37
C ASP A 256 -8.92 -13.68 -11.58
N VAL A 257 -8.54 -14.66 -10.76
CA VAL A 257 -7.39 -14.58 -9.85
C VAL A 257 -6.06 -14.38 -10.58
N ASN A 258 -5.93 -14.87 -11.81
CA ASN A 258 -4.69 -14.70 -12.57
C ASN A 258 -4.53 -13.26 -13.06
N LEU A 259 -5.63 -12.60 -13.44
CA LEU A 259 -5.61 -11.18 -13.80
C LEU A 259 -5.34 -10.33 -12.56
N TYR A 260 -6.01 -10.61 -11.44
CA TYR A 260 -5.77 -9.95 -10.16
C TYR A 260 -4.28 -10.04 -9.77
N ALA A 261 -3.72 -11.26 -9.75
CA ALA A 261 -2.33 -11.48 -9.37
C ALA A 261 -1.32 -10.78 -10.30
N LEU A 262 -1.64 -10.68 -11.60
CA LEU A 262 -0.75 -10.07 -12.59
C LEU A 262 -0.74 -8.54 -12.50
N VAL A 263 -1.91 -7.91 -12.37
CA VAL A 263 -2.06 -6.46 -12.15
C VAL A 263 -1.42 -6.05 -10.82
N PHE A 264 -1.73 -6.80 -9.76
CA PHE A 264 -1.18 -6.58 -8.44
C PHE A 264 0.35 -6.68 -8.43
N GLY A 265 0.90 -7.78 -8.93
CA GLY A 265 2.34 -8.01 -8.90
C GLY A 265 3.12 -7.03 -9.77
N GLU A 266 2.59 -6.65 -10.93
CA GLU A 266 3.18 -5.63 -11.80
C GLU A 266 3.31 -4.30 -11.06
N SER A 267 2.27 -3.90 -10.36
CA SER A 267 2.17 -2.59 -9.73
C SER A 267 3.02 -2.46 -8.48
N VAL A 268 2.96 -3.44 -7.56
CA VAL A 268 3.78 -3.35 -6.35
C VAL A 268 5.28 -3.41 -6.67
N LEU A 269 5.68 -4.23 -7.64
CA LEU A 269 7.09 -4.32 -8.02
C LEU A 269 7.54 -3.14 -8.87
N ASN A 270 6.66 -2.57 -9.71
CA ASN A 270 7.03 -1.41 -10.51
C ASN A 270 7.29 -0.16 -9.68
N ASP A 271 6.63 0.00 -8.52
CA ASP A 271 6.90 1.09 -7.59
C ASP A 271 8.36 1.05 -7.10
N ALA A 272 8.82 -0.13 -6.67
CA ALA A 272 10.21 -0.33 -6.26
C ALA A 272 11.21 -0.07 -7.40
N VAL A 273 10.89 -0.54 -8.61
CA VAL A 273 11.74 -0.33 -9.79
C VAL A 273 11.80 1.15 -10.17
N ALA A 274 10.67 1.87 -10.12
CA ALA A 274 10.58 3.29 -10.45
C ALA A 274 11.40 4.17 -9.49
N ILE A 275 11.39 3.86 -8.19
CA ILE A 275 12.21 4.55 -7.19
C ILE A 275 13.69 4.40 -7.52
N VAL A 276 14.14 3.17 -7.79
CA VAL A 276 15.56 2.92 -8.05
C VAL A 276 15.97 3.50 -9.40
N LEU A 277 15.13 3.43 -10.42
CA LEU A 277 15.39 4.03 -11.71
C LEU A 277 15.50 5.57 -11.60
N SER A 278 14.62 6.21 -10.81
CA SER A 278 14.69 7.65 -10.55
C SER A 278 15.99 8.03 -9.83
N SER A 279 16.37 7.29 -8.78
CA SER A 279 17.63 7.48 -8.06
C SER A 279 18.86 7.29 -8.95
N ALA A 280 18.85 6.29 -9.83
CA ALA A 280 19.93 6.05 -10.79
C ALA A 280 20.07 7.21 -11.79
N ILE A 281 18.95 7.76 -12.28
CA ILE A 281 18.94 8.92 -13.19
C ILE A 281 19.46 10.17 -12.48
N GLU A 282 19.11 10.38 -11.21
CA GLU A 282 19.60 11.50 -10.41
C GLU A 282 21.10 11.40 -10.13
N SER A 283 21.59 10.21 -9.79
CA SER A 283 23.03 9.93 -9.63
C SER A 283 23.78 10.20 -10.94
N TYR A 284 23.22 9.79 -12.08
CA TYR A 284 23.76 10.10 -13.40
C TYR A 284 23.83 11.61 -13.67
N ALA A 285 22.80 12.37 -13.30
CA ALA A 285 22.78 13.83 -13.48
C ALA A 285 23.89 14.56 -12.73
N SER A 286 24.30 14.03 -11.56
CA SER A 286 25.38 14.59 -10.75
C SER A 286 26.79 14.29 -11.30
N THR A 287 26.93 13.20 -12.05
CA THR A 287 28.20 12.74 -12.61
C THR A 287 28.34 13.28 -14.04
N SER A 288 28.77 14.54 -14.17
CA SER A 288 28.90 15.29 -15.41
C SER A 288 30.04 14.80 -16.33
N GLY A 289 30.06 13.51 -16.68
CA GLY A 289 31.09 12.91 -17.52
C GLY A 289 30.57 11.76 -18.38
N GLY A 290 30.14 12.07 -19.62
CA GLY A 290 29.98 11.09 -20.70
C GLY A 290 28.90 10.00 -20.54
N PHE A 291 28.61 9.30 -21.64
CA PHE A 291 27.80 8.09 -21.61
C PHE A 291 28.70 6.92 -21.16
N GLU A 292 28.98 6.87 -19.85
CA GLU A 292 29.67 5.73 -19.26
C GLU A 292 28.72 4.54 -19.18
N THR A 293 28.78 3.64 -20.16
CA THR A 293 28.08 2.34 -20.12
C THR A 293 28.43 1.55 -18.85
N SER A 294 29.60 1.81 -18.26
CA SER A 294 30.03 1.36 -16.93
C SER A 294 29.09 1.82 -15.82
N ALA A 295 28.73 3.10 -15.78
CA ALA A 295 27.85 3.67 -14.76
C ALA A 295 26.42 3.11 -14.84
N PHE A 296 25.90 2.93 -16.06
CA PHE A 296 24.60 2.29 -16.26
C PHE A 296 24.59 0.83 -15.78
N PHE A 297 25.63 0.05 -16.12
CA PHE A 297 25.72 -1.34 -15.67
C PHE A 297 25.91 -1.44 -14.15
N LEU A 298 26.69 -0.53 -13.55
CA LEU A 298 26.85 -0.44 -12.11
C LEU A 298 25.52 -0.12 -11.41
N ALA A 299 24.73 0.83 -11.95
CA ALA A 299 23.40 1.14 -11.43
C ALA A 299 22.44 -0.05 -11.50
N MET A 300 22.46 -0.79 -12.62
CA MET A 300 21.67 -2.02 -12.80
C MET A 300 22.08 -3.11 -11.79
N LEU A 301 23.40 -3.28 -11.55
CA LEU A 301 23.90 -4.26 -10.60
C LEU A 301 23.58 -3.88 -9.15
N ASN A 302 23.76 -2.60 -8.79
CA ASN A 302 23.38 -2.07 -7.48
C ASN A 302 21.89 -2.26 -7.23
N PHE A 303 21.05 -2.03 -8.24
CA PHE A 303 19.63 -2.29 -8.13
C PHE A 303 19.31 -3.76 -7.87
N LEU A 304 19.89 -4.68 -8.66
CA LEU A 304 19.66 -6.12 -8.48
C LEU A 304 20.13 -6.58 -7.09
N TRP A 305 21.24 -6.03 -6.60
CA TRP A 305 21.73 -6.25 -5.26
C TRP A 305 20.74 -5.76 -4.19
N THR A 306 20.32 -4.51 -4.25
CA THR A 306 19.38 -3.90 -3.30
C THR A 306 18.04 -4.65 -3.28
N PHE A 307 17.52 -5.01 -4.46
CA PHE A 307 16.30 -5.81 -4.59
C PHE A 307 16.45 -7.19 -3.96
N SER A 308 17.53 -7.91 -4.26
CA SER A 308 17.79 -9.25 -3.73
C SER A 308 17.97 -9.25 -2.21
N MET A 309 18.67 -8.26 -1.65
CA MET A 309 18.86 -8.14 -0.20
C MET A 309 17.55 -7.77 0.51
N SER A 310 16.73 -6.91 -0.08
CA SER A 310 15.41 -6.56 0.45
C SER A 310 14.48 -7.79 0.50
N PHE A 311 14.50 -8.61 -0.56
CA PHE A 311 13.78 -9.89 -0.59
C PHE A 311 14.23 -10.84 0.52
N VAL A 312 15.53 -10.97 0.74
CA VAL A 312 16.10 -11.82 1.80
C VAL A 312 15.68 -11.33 3.18
N ILE A 313 15.82 -10.04 3.47
CA ILE A 313 15.42 -9.46 4.76
C ILE A 313 13.93 -9.67 5.03
N GLY A 314 13.07 -9.39 4.04
CA GLY A 314 11.64 -9.60 4.14
C GLY A 314 11.27 -11.04 4.47
N SER A 315 11.86 -11.98 3.74
CA SER A 315 11.64 -13.41 3.93
C SER A 315 12.15 -13.89 5.28
N VAL A 316 13.34 -13.45 5.71
CA VAL A 316 13.95 -13.82 7.00
C VAL A 316 13.11 -13.30 8.16
N MET A 317 12.64 -12.05 8.13
CA MET A 317 11.78 -11.51 9.18
C MET A 317 10.42 -12.19 9.26
N GLY A 318 9.82 -12.55 8.11
CA GLY A 318 8.60 -13.35 8.07
C GLY A 318 8.80 -14.74 8.70
N CYS A 319 9.89 -15.43 8.35
CA CYS A 319 10.26 -16.71 8.97
C CYS A 319 10.59 -16.59 10.46
N LEU A 320 11.29 -15.53 10.88
CA LEU A 320 11.59 -15.25 12.28
C LEU A 320 10.31 -15.06 13.09
N THR A 321 9.31 -14.37 12.52
CA THR A 321 7.99 -14.22 13.15
C THR A 321 7.30 -15.59 13.33
N ALA A 322 7.37 -16.46 12.33
CA ALA A 322 6.81 -17.81 12.41
C ALA A 322 7.50 -18.67 13.47
N ILE A 323 8.84 -18.60 13.56
CA ILE A 323 9.64 -19.28 14.60
C ILE A 323 9.24 -18.76 15.98
N LEU A 324 9.16 -17.45 16.16
CA LEU A 324 8.86 -16.85 17.45
C LEU A 324 7.47 -17.26 17.93
N THR A 325 6.45 -17.15 17.07
CA THR A 325 5.08 -17.60 17.36
C THR A 325 4.96 -19.11 17.58
N LYS A 326 5.83 -19.92 16.96
CA LYS A 326 5.88 -21.37 17.18
C LYS A 326 6.46 -21.75 18.54
N PHE A 327 7.61 -21.18 18.92
CA PHE A 327 8.34 -21.57 20.14
C PHE A 327 7.80 -20.92 21.41
N THR A 328 7.20 -19.74 21.28
CA THR A 328 6.54 -19.09 22.42
C THR A 328 5.08 -19.53 22.47
N ARG A 329 4.57 -19.88 23.67
CA ARG A 329 3.13 -20.15 23.87
C ARG A 329 2.33 -18.84 23.90
N LEU A 330 2.56 -17.95 22.92
CA LEU A 330 1.92 -16.65 22.79
C LEU A 330 0.44 -16.76 22.41
N LYS A 331 0.03 -17.88 21.80
CA LYS A 331 -1.36 -18.18 21.43
C LYS A 331 -2.36 -18.12 22.59
N ASP A 332 -1.87 -18.26 23.83
CA ASP A 332 -2.71 -18.19 25.04
C ASP A 332 -3.15 -16.74 25.33
N PHE A 333 -2.48 -15.74 24.73
CA PHE A 333 -2.78 -14.31 24.85
C PHE A 333 -2.92 -13.65 23.45
N PRO A 334 -4.11 -13.70 22.82
CA PRO A 334 -4.33 -13.24 21.45
C PRO A 334 -3.93 -11.77 21.18
N LEU A 335 -4.05 -10.89 22.19
CA LEU A 335 -3.63 -9.50 22.07
C LEU A 335 -2.12 -9.36 21.90
N LEU A 336 -1.33 -10.08 22.69
CA LEU A 336 0.13 -10.02 22.64
C LEU A 336 0.66 -10.66 21.35
N GLU A 337 0.04 -11.76 20.93
CA GLU A 337 0.30 -12.43 19.65
C GLU A 337 0.06 -11.49 18.46
N SER A 338 -1.09 -10.81 18.41
CA SER A 338 -1.44 -9.86 17.34
C SER A 338 -0.54 -8.62 17.36
N ALA A 339 -0.21 -8.10 18.54
CA ALA A 339 0.71 -6.97 18.69
C ALA A 339 2.12 -7.31 18.17
N LEU A 340 2.66 -8.46 18.54
CA LEU A 340 3.95 -8.94 18.05
C LEU A 340 3.94 -9.08 16.52
N PHE A 341 2.86 -9.63 15.95
CA PHE A 341 2.73 -9.76 14.51
C PHE A 341 2.83 -8.41 13.78
N VAL A 342 2.14 -7.37 14.28
CA VAL A 342 2.17 -6.01 13.74
C VAL A 342 3.55 -5.36 13.92
N LEU A 343 4.17 -5.53 15.08
CA LEU A 343 5.50 -5.00 15.37
C LEU A 343 6.57 -5.61 14.45
N MET A 344 6.52 -6.92 14.23
CA MET A 344 7.48 -7.62 13.36
C MET A 344 7.33 -7.24 11.89
N SER A 345 6.11 -7.09 11.40
CA SER A 345 5.84 -6.63 10.03
C SER A 345 6.33 -5.20 9.82
N TYR A 346 6.02 -4.27 10.73
CA TYR A 346 6.49 -2.88 10.64
C TYR A 346 8.01 -2.75 10.83
N SER A 347 8.61 -3.50 11.75
CA SER A 347 10.07 -3.51 11.96
C SER A 347 10.83 -3.94 10.71
N THR A 348 10.22 -4.77 9.85
CA THR A 348 10.86 -5.22 8.60
C THR A 348 11.07 -4.05 7.63
N PHE A 349 10.09 -3.14 7.56
CA PHE A 349 10.20 -1.91 6.78
C PHE A 349 11.36 -1.04 7.27
N LEU A 350 11.35 -0.72 8.56
CA LEU A 350 12.32 0.17 9.17
C LEU A 350 13.74 -0.39 9.10
N MET A 351 13.90 -1.71 9.25
CA MET A 351 15.21 -2.36 9.17
C MET A 351 15.78 -2.33 7.75
N ALA A 352 14.93 -2.44 6.73
CA ALA A 352 15.36 -2.32 5.34
C ALA A 352 15.75 -0.88 5.00
N GLU A 353 14.93 0.11 5.37
CA GLU A 353 15.26 1.54 5.16
C GLU A 353 16.54 1.95 5.92
N ALA A 354 16.72 1.49 7.16
CA ALA A 354 17.94 1.74 7.94
C ALA A 354 19.20 1.08 7.34
N ALA A 355 19.03 0.05 6.52
CA ALA A 355 20.10 -0.62 5.79
C ALA A 355 20.33 -0.04 4.37
N GLU A 356 19.68 1.08 4.02
CA GLU A 356 19.70 1.68 2.68
C GLU A 356 19.16 0.72 1.60
N LEU A 357 18.22 -0.15 1.99
CA LEU A 357 17.53 -1.10 1.12
C LEU A 357 16.08 -0.68 0.89
N THR A 358 15.39 -1.29 -0.08
CA THR A 358 14.00 -0.94 -0.40
C THR A 358 13.02 -1.52 0.62
N GLY A 359 12.52 -0.70 1.56
CA GLY A 359 11.56 -1.12 2.58
C GLY A 359 10.27 -1.70 2.01
N ILE A 360 9.80 -1.17 0.88
CA ILE A 360 8.60 -1.61 0.14
C ILE A 360 8.67 -3.10 -0.21
N VAL A 361 9.80 -3.51 -0.80
CA VAL A 361 10.02 -4.89 -1.23
C VAL A 361 10.16 -5.81 -0.02
N ALA A 362 10.87 -5.39 1.02
CA ALA A 362 11.05 -6.17 2.24
C ALA A 362 9.70 -6.45 2.95
N VAL A 363 8.84 -5.43 3.09
CA VAL A 363 7.51 -5.59 3.70
C VAL A 363 6.61 -6.51 2.89
N LEU A 364 6.61 -6.38 1.56
CA LEU A 364 5.81 -7.24 0.68
C LEU A 364 6.15 -8.72 0.91
N PHE A 365 7.44 -9.07 0.84
CA PHE A 365 7.87 -10.45 1.03
C PHE A 365 7.69 -10.93 2.47
N CYS A 366 7.83 -10.03 3.46
CA CYS A 366 7.47 -10.33 4.84
C CYS A 366 5.98 -10.70 4.98
N GLY A 367 5.07 -9.93 4.38
CA GLY A 367 3.63 -10.21 4.36
C GLY A 367 3.30 -11.54 3.69
N ILE A 368 3.94 -11.84 2.54
CA ILE A 368 3.78 -13.13 1.85
C ILE A 368 4.26 -14.29 2.73
N CYS A 369 5.42 -14.16 3.38
CA CYS A 369 5.97 -15.19 4.28
C CYS A 369 5.14 -15.34 5.55
N GLN A 370 4.65 -14.25 6.15
CA GLN A 370 3.81 -14.29 7.34
C GLN A 370 2.43 -14.90 7.05
N ALA A 371 1.83 -14.61 5.88
CA ALA A 371 0.61 -15.28 5.42
C ALA A 371 0.82 -16.77 5.15
N HIS A 372 2.04 -17.18 4.78
CA HIS A 372 2.39 -18.58 4.50
C HIS A 372 2.66 -19.39 5.78
N TYR A 373 3.49 -18.87 6.67
CA TYR A 373 4.02 -19.63 7.81
C TYR A 373 3.39 -19.20 9.13
N THR A 374 3.37 -17.89 9.41
CA THR A 374 2.90 -17.37 10.69
C THR A 374 1.40 -17.57 10.85
N TYR A 375 0.60 -17.35 9.80
CA TYR A 375 -0.86 -17.50 9.83
C TYR A 375 -1.32 -18.84 10.42
N ASN A 376 -0.67 -19.94 10.02
CA ASN A 376 -1.02 -21.28 10.49
C ASN A 376 -0.66 -21.53 11.96
N ASN A 377 0.27 -20.75 12.52
CA ASN A 377 0.66 -20.81 13.93
C ASN A 377 -0.26 -19.98 14.83
N LEU A 378 -0.90 -18.94 14.28
CA LEU A 378 -1.74 -18.02 15.05
C LEU A 378 -3.00 -18.69 15.61
N SER A 379 -3.46 -18.22 16.77
CA SER A 379 -4.78 -18.55 17.32
C SER A 379 -5.92 -18.07 16.40
N GLY A 380 -7.09 -18.70 16.47
CA GLY A 380 -8.25 -18.32 15.64
C GLY A 380 -8.69 -16.87 15.84
N GLU A 381 -8.66 -16.38 17.08
CA GLU A 381 -8.98 -14.98 17.41
C GLU A 381 -7.93 -14.01 16.85
N SER A 382 -6.63 -14.33 16.96
CA SER A 382 -5.56 -13.47 16.43
C SER A 382 -5.59 -13.39 14.90
N ARG A 383 -5.92 -14.49 14.20
CA ARG A 383 -6.09 -14.48 12.73
C ARG A 383 -7.13 -13.45 12.29
N LEU A 384 -8.30 -13.44 12.95
CA LEU A 384 -9.37 -12.51 12.64
C LEU A 384 -8.98 -11.07 13.02
N ALA A 385 -8.39 -10.88 14.20
CA ALA A 385 -7.97 -9.57 14.69
C ALA A 385 -6.93 -8.93 13.76
N THR A 386 -5.89 -9.68 13.37
CA THR A 386 -4.84 -9.22 12.47
C THR A 386 -5.38 -8.91 11.07
N LYS A 387 -6.21 -9.80 10.49
CA LYS A 387 -6.84 -9.54 9.16
C LYS A 387 -7.64 -8.24 9.19
N THR A 388 -8.53 -8.10 10.17
CA THR A 388 -9.40 -6.91 10.31
C THR A 388 -8.59 -5.63 10.57
N LEU A 389 -7.53 -5.71 11.38
CA LEU A 389 -6.67 -4.56 11.68
C LEU A 389 -5.96 -4.05 10.42
N PHE A 390 -5.35 -4.94 9.64
CA PHE A 390 -4.62 -4.57 8.44
C PHE A 390 -5.55 -4.10 7.32
N GLU A 391 -6.72 -4.70 7.15
CA GLU A 391 -7.75 -4.21 6.24
C GLU A 391 -8.23 -2.79 6.62
N LEU A 392 -8.45 -2.53 7.91
CA LEU A 392 -8.81 -1.20 8.40
C LEU A 392 -7.69 -0.18 8.15
N LEU A 393 -6.44 -0.52 8.47
CA LEU A 393 -5.30 0.37 8.25
C LEU A 393 -5.09 0.65 6.76
N ASN A 394 -5.21 -0.36 5.90
CA ASN A 394 -5.15 -0.20 4.45
C ASN A 394 -6.22 0.79 3.96
N PHE A 395 -7.49 0.57 4.35
CA PHE A 395 -8.60 1.42 3.97
C PHE A 395 -8.43 2.87 4.44
N LEU A 396 -7.95 3.09 5.67
CA LEU A 396 -7.72 4.45 6.19
C LEU A 396 -6.52 5.13 5.49
N SER A 397 -5.41 4.41 5.30
CA SER A 397 -4.22 4.94 4.65
C SER A 397 -4.50 5.34 3.19
N GLU A 398 -5.20 4.51 2.42
CA GLU A 398 -5.55 4.81 1.03
C GLU A 398 -6.41 6.07 0.92
N ASN A 399 -7.49 6.17 1.71
CA ASN A 399 -8.37 7.33 1.71
C ASN A 399 -7.64 8.61 2.15
N PHE A 400 -6.75 8.49 3.13
CA PHE A 400 -5.92 9.59 3.59
C PHE A 400 -4.97 10.08 2.48
N ILE A 401 -4.25 9.17 1.83
CA ILE A 401 -3.31 9.48 0.74
C ILE A 401 -4.01 10.24 -0.40
N PHE A 402 -5.13 9.72 -0.91
CA PHE A 402 -5.82 10.34 -2.04
C PHE A 402 -6.45 11.69 -1.70
N SER A 403 -6.99 11.84 -0.49
CA SER A 403 -7.41 13.14 0.04
C SER A 403 -6.23 14.12 0.13
N TYR A 404 -5.08 13.66 0.62
CA TYR A 404 -3.91 14.49 0.84
C TYR A 404 -3.30 15.01 -0.47
N ILE A 405 -3.26 14.17 -1.51
CA ILE A 405 -2.87 14.59 -2.88
C ILE A 405 -3.81 15.69 -3.40
N GLY A 406 -5.13 15.53 -3.21
CA GLY A 406 -6.11 16.53 -3.62
C GLY A 406 -5.92 17.88 -2.91
N VAL A 407 -5.62 17.86 -1.61
CA VAL A 407 -5.30 19.09 -0.85
C VAL A 407 -4.00 19.72 -1.38
N SER A 408 -2.97 18.90 -1.60
CA SER A 408 -1.65 19.35 -2.04
C SER A 408 -1.65 20.08 -3.39
N MET A 409 -2.60 19.75 -4.27
CA MET A 409 -2.74 20.41 -5.58
C MET A 409 -3.04 21.92 -5.47
N PHE A 410 -3.67 22.36 -4.38
CA PHE A 410 -4.01 23.77 -4.17
C PHE A 410 -3.16 24.44 -3.08
N THR A 411 -2.52 23.68 -2.20
CA THR A 411 -1.65 24.22 -1.16
C THR A 411 -0.21 24.44 -1.61
N PHE A 412 0.25 23.76 -2.67
CA PHE A 412 1.59 24.02 -3.19
C PHE A 412 1.61 25.33 -4.01
N ASP A 413 2.41 26.30 -3.58
CA ASP A 413 2.36 27.67 -4.12
C ASP A 413 3.16 27.86 -5.42
N HIS A 414 4.08 26.95 -5.71
CA HIS A 414 5.08 27.08 -6.78
C HIS A 414 4.76 26.26 -8.04
N HIS A 415 3.47 26.06 -8.36
CA HIS A 415 3.08 25.33 -9.56
C HIS A 415 3.46 26.10 -10.83
N LYS A 416 4.29 25.48 -11.67
CA LYS A 416 4.59 25.98 -13.02
C LYS A 416 3.74 25.26 -14.05
N TRP A 417 2.72 25.96 -14.52
CA TRP A 417 1.76 25.45 -15.49
C TRP A 417 2.31 25.54 -16.91
N ASP A 418 2.94 24.46 -17.36
CA ASP A 418 3.29 24.27 -18.76
C ASP A 418 2.23 23.39 -19.44
N VAL A 419 1.27 24.04 -20.09
CA VAL A 419 0.15 23.34 -20.74
C VAL A 419 0.63 22.42 -21.86
N ALA A 420 1.69 22.82 -22.59
CA ALA A 420 2.24 21.99 -23.65
C ALA A 420 2.84 20.71 -23.07
N PHE A 421 3.65 20.84 -22.01
CA PHE A 421 4.23 19.70 -21.29
C PHE A 421 3.14 18.75 -20.77
N ILE A 422 2.08 19.28 -20.15
CA ILE A 422 0.96 18.47 -19.63
C ILE A 422 0.26 17.68 -20.74
N CYS A 423 -0.11 18.34 -21.85
CA CYS A 423 -0.78 17.68 -22.96
C CYS A 423 0.10 16.59 -23.61
N ILE A 424 1.38 16.88 -23.80
CA ILE A 424 2.35 15.91 -24.34
C ILE A 424 2.50 14.73 -23.38
N ALA A 425 2.61 14.99 -22.08
CA ALA A 425 2.75 13.96 -21.07
C ALA A 425 1.56 12.97 -21.07
N PHE A 426 0.32 13.47 -21.18
CA PHE A 426 -0.86 12.59 -21.30
C PHE A 426 -0.78 11.64 -22.50
N VAL A 427 -0.41 12.16 -23.67
CA VAL A 427 -0.26 11.35 -24.88
C VAL A 427 0.90 10.36 -24.72
N ALA A 428 2.04 10.83 -24.21
CA ALA A 428 3.23 10.02 -24.01
C ALA A 428 2.97 8.84 -23.05
N ILE A 429 2.16 9.03 -22.00
CA ILE A 429 1.82 7.97 -21.04
C ILE A 429 0.95 6.90 -21.69
N ILE A 430 -0.05 7.28 -22.48
CA ILE A 430 -0.91 6.33 -23.22
C ILE A 430 -0.05 5.50 -24.18
N VAL A 431 0.82 6.16 -24.94
CA VAL A 431 1.73 5.49 -25.89
C VAL A 431 2.74 4.61 -25.16
N GLY A 432 3.34 5.10 -24.07
CA GLY A 432 4.28 4.36 -23.24
C GLY A 432 3.66 3.10 -22.66
N ARG A 433 2.41 3.18 -22.17
CA ARG A 433 1.68 2.02 -21.64
C ARG A 433 1.33 1.02 -22.74
N PHE A 434 0.99 1.48 -23.94
CA PHE A 434 0.74 0.60 -25.10
C PHE A 434 2.01 -0.16 -25.50
N ILE A 435 3.13 0.54 -25.60
CA ILE A 435 4.43 -0.03 -25.98
C ILE A 435 4.99 -0.97 -24.89
N ASN A 436 4.71 -0.70 -23.62
CA ASN A 436 5.06 -1.61 -22.53
C ASN A 436 4.23 -2.91 -22.60
N ILE A 437 2.90 -2.82 -22.67
CA ILE A 437 2.05 -4.00 -22.43
C ILE A 437 1.93 -4.92 -23.64
N TYR A 438 1.61 -4.42 -24.83
CA TYR A 438 1.26 -5.29 -25.96
C TYR A 438 2.46 -6.07 -26.51
N PRO A 439 3.62 -5.45 -26.80
CA PRO A 439 4.81 -6.17 -27.26
C PRO A 439 5.30 -7.19 -26.24
N LEU A 440 5.33 -6.81 -24.96
CA LEU A 440 5.83 -7.68 -23.90
C LEU A 440 4.88 -8.85 -23.63
N SER A 441 3.57 -8.61 -23.68
CA SER A 441 2.55 -9.67 -23.63
C SER A 441 2.65 -10.61 -24.83
N PHE A 442 2.95 -10.09 -26.02
CA PHE A 442 3.17 -10.91 -27.22
C PHE A 442 4.39 -11.83 -27.04
N ILE A 443 5.53 -11.29 -26.59
CA ILE A 443 6.75 -12.05 -26.30
C ILE A 443 6.48 -13.12 -25.23
N LEU A 444 5.78 -12.76 -24.16
CA LEU A 444 5.41 -13.70 -23.11
C LEU A 444 4.48 -14.80 -23.62
N ASN A 445 3.54 -14.48 -24.52
CA ASN A 445 2.60 -15.45 -25.09
C ASN A 445 3.25 -16.49 -26.02
N ILE A 446 4.47 -16.25 -26.52
CA ILE A 446 5.24 -17.26 -27.25
C ILE A 446 5.64 -18.39 -26.30
N GLY A 447 6.02 -18.07 -25.07
CA GLY A 447 6.51 -19.03 -24.08
C GLY A 447 5.49 -19.49 -23.04
N ARG A 448 4.40 -18.74 -22.80
CA ARG A 448 3.51 -18.96 -21.65
C ARG A 448 2.30 -19.85 -22.00
N ARG A 449 1.97 -20.79 -21.10
CA ARG A 449 0.71 -21.54 -21.07
C ARG A 449 0.17 -21.51 -19.63
N PRO A 450 -1.06 -21.00 -19.36
CA PRO A 450 -2.03 -20.42 -20.29
C PRO A 450 -1.57 -19.07 -20.86
N LYS A 451 -1.97 -18.79 -22.10
CA LYS A 451 -1.69 -17.50 -22.77
C LYS A 451 -2.51 -16.38 -22.13
N ILE A 452 -1.99 -15.16 -22.12
CA ILE A 452 -2.75 -13.97 -21.74
C ILE A 452 -3.69 -13.65 -22.91
N PRO A 453 -5.02 -13.72 -22.75
CA PRO A 453 -5.95 -13.35 -23.82
C PRO A 453 -5.91 -11.83 -24.06
N VAL A 454 -6.30 -11.41 -25.26
CA VAL A 454 -6.30 -9.98 -25.65
C VAL A 454 -7.19 -9.15 -24.71
N ASN A 455 -8.31 -9.69 -24.24
CA ASN A 455 -9.18 -9.00 -23.28
C ASN A 455 -8.45 -8.70 -21.96
N PHE A 456 -7.59 -9.61 -21.50
CA PHE A 456 -6.77 -9.39 -20.29
C PHE A 456 -5.67 -8.37 -20.57
N MET A 457 -5.08 -8.34 -21.77
CA MET A 457 -4.12 -7.31 -22.16
C MET A 457 -4.75 -5.92 -22.18
N ASN A 458 -5.97 -5.81 -22.73
CA ASN A 458 -6.72 -4.56 -22.75
C ASN A 458 -7.03 -4.07 -21.32
N MET A 459 -7.39 -5.00 -20.44
CA MET A 459 -7.63 -4.67 -19.03
C MET A 459 -6.33 -4.30 -18.30
N LEU A 460 -5.21 -4.98 -18.57
CA LEU A 460 -3.91 -4.64 -18.01
C LEU A 460 -3.43 -3.24 -18.46
N PHE A 461 -3.72 -2.89 -19.71
CA PHE A 461 -3.48 -1.56 -20.27
C PHE A 461 -4.33 -0.50 -19.56
N PHE A 462 -5.62 -0.76 -19.40
CA PHE A 462 -6.55 0.16 -18.73
C PHE A 462 -6.29 0.31 -17.22
N SER A 463 -5.89 -0.78 -16.56
CA SER A 463 -5.67 -0.84 -15.10
C SER A 463 -4.44 -0.05 -14.62
N GLY A 464 -3.59 0.44 -15.52
CA GLY A 464 -2.36 1.17 -15.20
C GLY A 464 -2.61 2.60 -14.73
N LEU A 465 -3.40 2.77 -13.68
CA LEU A 465 -3.62 4.07 -13.02
C LEU A 465 -2.30 4.64 -12.50
N ARG A 466 -2.12 5.95 -12.58
CA ARG A 466 -0.97 6.62 -11.96
C ARG A 466 -1.33 7.00 -10.54
N GLY A 467 -0.44 6.68 -9.62
CA GLY A 467 -0.74 6.64 -8.19
C GLY A 467 -0.05 7.68 -7.33
N ALA A 468 -0.27 7.50 -6.04
CA ALA A 468 0.34 8.30 -4.99
C ALA A 468 1.88 8.23 -4.98
N MET A 469 2.45 7.09 -5.37
CA MET A 469 3.91 6.92 -5.43
C MET A 469 4.59 7.90 -6.40
N ALA A 470 4.03 8.05 -7.60
CA ALA A 470 4.57 8.98 -8.60
C ALA A 470 4.56 10.43 -8.07
N PHE A 471 3.49 10.80 -7.35
CA PHE A 471 3.38 12.11 -6.71
C PHE A 471 4.36 12.30 -5.56
N ALA A 472 4.47 11.32 -4.65
CA ALA A 472 5.37 11.36 -3.51
C ALA A 472 6.85 11.43 -3.90
N LEU A 473 7.22 10.83 -5.04
CA LEU A 473 8.57 10.94 -5.57
C LEU A 473 8.81 12.28 -6.27
N ALA A 474 7.81 12.81 -6.98
CA ALA A 474 7.93 14.11 -7.66
C ALA A 474 8.11 15.28 -6.66
N ILE A 475 7.47 15.22 -5.49
CA ILE A 475 7.55 16.30 -4.50
C ILE A 475 8.88 16.32 -3.73
N ARG A 476 9.54 15.16 -3.57
CA ARG A 476 10.87 15.08 -2.94
C ARG A 476 11.93 15.88 -3.70
N ASN A 477 11.72 16.11 -4.99
CA ASN A 477 12.72 16.74 -5.85
C ASN A 477 12.17 17.97 -6.58
N THR A 478 12.04 19.10 -5.88
CA THR A 478 11.46 20.36 -6.40
C THR A 478 12.47 21.50 -6.58
N SER A 479 13.77 21.18 -6.59
CA SER A 479 14.86 22.18 -6.61
C SER A 479 14.93 23.02 -7.89
N SER A 480 14.50 22.47 -9.03
CA SER A 480 14.55 23.15 -10.33
C SER A 480 13.16 23.48 -10.85
N ASP A 481 13.07 24.55 -11.65
CA ASP A 481 11.84 24.97 -12.31
C ASP A 481 11.25 23.90 -13.24
N ALA A 482 12.10 23.13 -13.92
CA ALA A 482 11.67 21.99 -14.71
C ALA A 482 11.01 20.91 -13.83
N ARG A 483 11.56 20.70 -12.63
CA ARG A 483 11.03 19.72 -11.66
C ARG A 483 9.72 20.17 -11.02
N LYS A 484 9.53 21.47 -10.81
CA LYS A 484 8.23 22.06 -10.41
C LYS A 484 7.15 21.84 -11.48
N SER A 485 7.51 21.92 -12.77
CA SER A 485 6.60 21.59 -13.88
C SER A 485 6.26 20.09 -13.92
N ILE A 486 7.26 19.22 -13.67
CA ILE A 486 7.07 17.77 -13.50
C ILE A 486 6.08 17.47 -12.36
N LEU A 487 6.27 18.06 -11.18
CA LEU A 487 5.36 17.88 -10.03
C LEU A 487 3.92 18.27 -10.38
N THR A 488 3.74 19.45 -10.97
CA THR A 488 2.42 19.97 -11.39
C THR A 488 1.73 18.99 -12.35
N THR A 489 2.49 18.48 -13.32
CA THR A 489 2.00 17.58 -14.35
C THR A 489 1.66 16.20 -13.77
N THR A 490 2.54 15.64 -12.94
CA THR A 490 2.31 14.35 -12.27
C THR A 490 1.08 14.41 -11.37
N SER A 491 0.90 15.47 -10.58
CA SER A 491 -0.29 15.65 -9.73
C SER A 491 -1.58 15.62 -10.56
N LEU A 492 -1.61 16.38 -11.66
CA LEU A 492 -2.78 16.44 -12.55
C LEU A 492 -3.05 15.09 -13.22
N ILE A 493 -2.02 14.36 -13.65
CA ILE A 493 -2.17 13.01 -14.21
C ILE A 493 -2.73 12.04 -13.17
N VAL A 494 -2.22 12.04 -11.94
CA VAL A 494 -2.71 11.16 -10.87
C VAL A 494 -4.19 11.44 -10.59
N ILE A 495 -4.57 12.70 -10.41
CA ILE A 495 -5.97 13.10 -10.18
C ILE A 495 -6.88 12.66 -11.34
N VAL A 496 -6.49 12.95 -12.59
CA VAL A 496 -7.30 12.62 -13.77
C VAL A 496 -7.41 11.11 -13.94
N THR A 497 -6.31 10.36 -13.80
CA THR A 497 -6.34 8.90 -13.98
C THR A 497 -7.16 8.22 -12.89
N VAL A 498 -7.01 8.58 -11.61
CA VAL A 498 -7.80 8.00 -10.51
C VAL A 498 -9.29 8.27 -10.68
N ILE A 499 -9.70 9.50 -11.01
CA ILE A 499 -11.12 9.85 -11.16
C ILE A 499 -11.70 9.18 -12.42
N LEU A 500 -11.02 9.32 -13.56
CA LEU A 500 -11.55 8.94 -14.87
C LEU A 500 -11.40 7.43 -15.11
N CYS A 501 -10.18 6.90 -15.01
CA CYS A 501 -9.94 5.48 -15.24
C CYS A 501 -10.44 4.63 -14.07
N GLY A 502 -10.26 5.07 -12.81
CA GLY A 502 -10.80 4.38 -11.64
C GLY A 502 -12.32 4.25 -11.69
N GLY A 503 -13.03 5.34 -12.01
CA GLY A 503 -14.50 5.36 -12.15
C GLY A 503 -15.05 4.57 -13.35
N LEU A 504 -14.26 4.43 -14.44
CA LEU A 504 -14.65 3.68 -15.64
C LEU A 504 -14.31 2.18 -15.59
N THR A 505 -13.59 1.72 -14.56
CA THR A 505 -13.16 0.32 -14.42
C THR A 505 -14.30 -0.68 -14.55
N THR A 506 -15.43 -0.44 -13.88
CA THR A 506 -16.57 -1.39 -13.90
C THR A 506 -17.20 -1.53 -15.29
N GLN A 507 -17.24 -0.44 -16.06
CA GLN A 507 -17.77 -0.37 -17.41
C GLN A 507 -16.83 -1.08 -18.38
N VAL A 508 -15.53 -0.83 -18.27
CA VAL A 508 -14.51 -1.50 -19.09
C VAL A 508 -14.52 -3.00 -18.85
N LEU A 509 -14.65 -3.44 -17.60
CA LEU A 509 -14.75 -4.86 -17.26
C LEU A 509 -15.98 -5.51 -17.93
N SER A 510 -17.14 -4.84 -17.88
CA SER A 510 -18.35 -5.32 -18.56
C SER A 510 -18.22 -5.33 -20.09
N TRP A 511 -17.52 -4.34 -20.65
CA TRP A 511 -17.33 -4.21 -22.09
C TRP A 511 -16.36 -5.25 -22.66
N LEU A 512 -15.31 -5.58 -21.91
CA LEU A 512 -14.32 -6.61 -22.26
C LEU A 512 -14.83 -8.04 -22.05
N GLY A 513 -16.00 -8.21 -21.43
CA GLY A 513 -16.61 -9.53 -21.17
C GLY A 513 -15.73 -10.42 -20.30
N ILE A 514 -15.02 -9.84 -19.33
CA ILE A 514 -14.17 -10.60 -18.40
C ILE A 514 -15.08 -11.32 -17.40
N PRO A 515 -14.89 -12.63 -17.17
CA PRO A 515 -15.71 -13.37 -16.22
C PRO A 515 -15.54 -12.78 -14.81
N VAL A 516 -16.68 -12.48 -14.21
CA VAL A 516 -16.87 -11.97 -12.83
C VAL A 516 -17.70 -12.99 -12.07
N ASP A 517 -17.54 -13.04 -10.75
CA ASP A 517 -18.13 -14.09 -9.89
C ASP A 517 -17.60 -15.50 -10.21
N VAL A 518 -16.30 -15.58 -10.54
CA VAL A 518 -15.64 -16.87 -10.71
C VAL A 518 -15.38 -17.43 -9.31
N GLU A 519 -16.22 -18.37 -8.86
CA GLU A 519 -15.87 -19.20 -7.70
C GLU A 519 -14.52 -19.87 -7.97
N ASP A 520 -13.60 -19.81 -7.01
CA ASP A 520 -12.31 -20.45 -7.14
C ASP A 520 -12.52 -21.95 -7.37
N ASP A 521 -12.28 -22.45 -8.59
CA ASP A 521 -12.36 -23.88 -8.97
C ASP A 521 -11.48 -24.81 -8.10
N GLU A 522 -10.72 -24.27 -7.13
CA GLU A 522 -9.87 -25.02 -6.22
C GLU A 522 -10.64 -25.93 -5.25
N THR A 523 -11.91 -25.64 -4.94
CA THR A 523 -12.75 -26.55 -4.14
C THR A 523 -12.95 -27.92 -4.83
N HIS A 524 -12.82 -27.98 -6.16
CA HIS A 524 -12.98 -29.21 -6.93
C HIS A 524 -11.66 -29.95 -7.22
N HIS A 525 -10.52 -29.26 -7.33
CA HIS A 525 -9.23 -29.88 -7.69
C HIS A 525 -8.43 -30.47 -6.51
N LEU A 526 -8.71 -30.07 -5.27
CA LEU A 526 -8.12 -30.68 -4.07
C LEU A 526 -8.53 -32.15 -3.88
N ASN A 527 -9.67 -32.57 -4.44
CA ASN A 527 -10.12 -33.97 -4.40
C ASN A 527 -9.38 -34.90 -5.37
N GLN A 528 -8.53 -34.38 -6.28
CA GLN A 528 -7.93 -35.19 -7.34
C GLN A 528 -6.45 -35.55 -7.13
N PHE A 529 -5.77 -34.95 -6.16
CA PHE A 529 -4.41 -35.36 -5.76
C PHE A 529 -4.46 -36.53 -4.77
N ARG A 530 -4.99 -37.68 -5.20
CA ARG A 530 -4.66 -38.96 -4.57
C ARG A 530 -3.22 -39.31 -4.98
N PRO A 531 -2.28 -39.54 -4.04
CA PRO A 531 -1.01 -40.15 -4.41
C PRO A 531 -1.33 -41.54 -4.96
N ILE A 532 -0.91 -41.81 -6.19
CA ILE A 532 -0.96 -43.16 -6.78
C ILE A 532 -0.12 -44.06 -5.88
N ARG A 533 -0.80 -44.82 -5.02
CA ARG A 533 -0.21 -45.94 -4.30
C ARG A 533 0.10 -46.99 -5.35
N ASN A 534 1.39 -47.14 -5.69
CA ASN A 534 1.88 -48.22 -6.55
C ASN A 534 1.46 -49.57 -5.92
N GLY A 535 0.34 -50.12 -6.38
CA GLY A 535 0.04 -51.54 -6.29
C GLY A 535 0.69 -52.23 -7.49
N PRO A 536 1.25 -53.44 -7.34
CA PRO A 536 1.90 -54.13 -8.44
C PRO A 536 0.82 -54.70 -9.37
N GLY A 537 0.79 -54.25 -10.62
CA GLY A 537 0.07 -54.91 -11.70
C GLY A 537 -0.80 -54.01 -12.55
N SER A 538 -0.23 -53.44 -13.62
CA SER A 538 -0.86 -53.31 -14.93
C SER A 538 0.12 -52.58 -15.86
N GLU A 539 0.76 -53.34 -16.75
CA GLU A 539 1.47 -52.81 -17.91
C GLU A 539 0.47 -52.37 -19.01
N GLU A 540 0.99 -51.56 -19.92
CA GLU A 540 0.52 -51.25 -21.29
C GLU A 540 -0.32 -49.97 -21.53
N GLY A 541 0.23 -49.11 -22.41
CA GLY A 541 -0.53 -48.12 -23.18
C GLY A 541 0.08 -46.72 -23.26
N GLY A 542 1.24 -46.56 -23.93
CA GLY A 542 1.89 -45.26 -24.11
C GLY A 542 1.43 -44.44 -25.33
N SER A 543 1.83 -43.16 -25.30
CA SER A 543 2.08 -42.24 -26.42
C SER A 543 0.93 -41.34 -26.91
N SER A 544 0.72 -40.23 -26.19
CA SER A 544 0.38 -38.89 -26.72
C SER A 544 0.12 -37.87 -25.59
N ALA A 545 -0.23 -38.35 -24.39
CA ALA A 545 -0.35 -37.54 -23.18
C ALA A 545 1.01 -37.10 -22.59
N ASP A 546 2.03 -37.96 -22.70
CA ASP A 546 3.35 -37.72 -22.09
C ASP A 546 4.10 -36.51 -22.68
N ALA A 547 3.86 -36.18 -23.95
CA ALA A 547 4.50 -35.02 -24.60
C ALA A 547 3.87 -33.68 -24.20
N ILE A 548 2.57 -33.68 -23.86
CA ILE A 548 1.86 -32.50 -23.35
C ILE A 548 2.22 -32.26 -21.87
N ASP A 549 2.42 -33.34 -21.10
CA ASP A 549 2.89 -33.26 -19.72
C ASP A 549 4.37 -32.91 -19.60
N ALA A 550 5.23 -33.35 -20.52
CA ALA A 550 6.65 -32.97 -20.58
C ALA A 550 6.85 -31.46 -20.78
N ALA A 551 6.01 -30.80 -21.60
CA ALA A 551 6.07 -29.34 -21.80
C ALA A 551 5.48 -28.53 -20.63
N LYS A 552 4.58 -29.13 -19.84
CA LYS A 552 4.14 -28.61 -18.53
C LYS A 552 5.23 -28.79 -17.45
N PHE A 553 6.14 -29.73 -17.65
CA PHE A 553 7.13 -30.20 -16.67
C PHE A 553 8.26 -29.21 -16.40
N GLU A 554 8.70 -28.43 -17.40
CA GLU A 554 9.89 -27.56 -17.26
C GLU A 554 9.62 -26.26 -16.49
N LYS A 555 8.45 -25.62 -16.68
CA LYS A 555 8.19 -24.27 -16.09
C LYS A 555 7.63 -24.31 -14.68
N ALA A 556 7.16 -25.47 -14.22
CA ALA A 556 6.82 -25.72 -12.83
C ALA A 556 8.02 -26.25 -12.02
N TRP A 557 9.22 -26.34 -12.59
CA TRP A 557 10.37 -26.95 -11.92
C TRP A 557 10.80 -26.18 -10.66
N LEU A 558 10.96 -24.85 -10.74
CA LEU A 558 11.31 -24.02 -9.58
C LEU A 558 10.22 -24.03 -8.51
N PHE A 559 8.95 -23.90 -8.92
CA PHE A 559 7.82 -23.99 -7.99
C PHE A 559 7.73 -25.37 -7.34
N ARG A 560 7.98 -26.46 -8.08
CA ARG A 560 7.94 -27.84 -7.56
C ARG A 560 9.11 -28.11 -6.63
N ILE A 561 10.32 -27.66 -6.96
CA ILE A 561 11.49 -27.78 -6.07
C ILE A 561 11.25 -26.99 -4.80
N TRP A 562 10.80 -25.73 -4.92
CA TRP A 562 10.52 -24.91 -3.77
C TRP A 562 9.36 -25.47 -2.94
N SER A 563 8.27 -25.91 -3.56
CA SER A 563 7.12 -26.52 -2.88
C SER A 563 7.49 -27.84 -2.20
N GLN A 564 8.31 -28.69 -2.84
CA GLN A 564 8.81 -29.91 -2.21
C GLN A 564 9.77 -29.61 -1.06
N PHE A 565 10.66 -28.62 -1.21
CA PHE A 565 11.54 -28.15 -0.14
C PHE A 565 10.74 -27.53 1.01
N ASP A 566 9.72 -26.75 0.70
CA ASP A 566 8.87 -26.07 1.65
C ASP A 566 8.07 -27.08 2.49
N ILE A 567 7.36 -28.00 1.84
CA ILE A 567 6.59 -29.06 2.51
C ILE A 567 7.50 -30.00 3.32
N LYS A 568 8.71 -30.27 2.84
CA LYS A 568 9.62 -31.23 3.48
C LYS A 568 10.43 -30.60 4.63
N PHE A 569 10.82 -29.32 4.54
CA PHE A 569 11.73 -28.70 5.50
C PHE A 569 11.20 -27.41 6.13
N MET A 570 10.69 -26.46 5.35
CA MET A 570 10.25 -25.16 5.89
C MET A 570 8.96 -25.25 6.70
N LYS A 571 7.90 -25.88 6.19
CA LYS A 571 6.63 -26.06 6.91
C LYS A 571 6.83 -26.80 8.24
N PRO A 572 7.49 -27.97 8.30
CA PRO A 572 7.75 -28.66 9.56
C PRO A 572 8.60 -27.85 10.55
N PHE A 573 9.52 -27.02 10.06
CA PHE A 573 10.39 -26.18 10.88
C PHE A 573 9.69 -24.93 11.42
N LEU A 574 9.01 -24.18 10.54
CA LEU A 574 8.40 -22.90 10.84
C LEU A 574 6.98 -23.01 11.40
N THR A 575 6.28 -24.12 11.15
CA THR A 575 4.89 -24.29 11.57
C THR A 575 4.68 -25.49 12.49
N ASN A 576 3.55 -25.51 13.21
CA ASN A 576 3.11 -26.67 14.00
C ASN A 576 2.37 -27.73 13.17
N SER A 577 2.43 -27.67 11.83
CA SER A 577 1.79 -28.62 10.91
C SER A 577 2.59 -29.92 10.73
N ARG A 578 1.91 -31.00 10.31
CA ARG A 578 2.53 -32.28 9.91
C ARG A 578 2.97 -32.23 8.43
N PRO A 579 4.03 -32.94 8.00
CA PRO A 579 4.82 -33.94 8.73
C PRO A 579 5.80 -33.35 9.75
N THR A 580 6.28 -34.14 10.70
CA THR A 580 7.26 -33.67 11.70
C THR A 580 8.67 -33.58 11.09
N LEU A 581 9.54 -32.73 11.67
CA LEU A 581 10.97 -32.68 11.31
C LEU A 581 11.67 -34.04 11.48
N LEU A 582 11.15 -34.91 12.35
CA LEU A 582 11.66 -36.27 12.58
C LEU A 582 11.38 -37.22 11.40
N ASP A 583 10.27 -37.01 10.68
CA ASP A 583 9.90 -37.84 9.53
C ASP A 583 10.60 -37.44 8.23
N THR A 584 11.14 -36.21 8.18
CA THR A 584 11.61 -35.56 6.94
C THR A 584 13.12 -35.36 6.86
N THR A 585 13.83 -35.30 8.01
CA THR A 585 15.28 -35.07 8.06
C THR A 585 16.10 -36.38 8.09
N PRO A 586 17.31 -36.41 7.48
CA PRO A 586 18.19 -37.57 7.56
C PRO A 586 18.67 -37.82 9.00
N LEU A 587 18.93 -39.10 9.34
CA LEU A 587 19.27 -39.58 10.69
C LEU A 587 20.41 -38.82 11.40
N CYS A 588 21.29 -38.13 10.66
CA CYS A 588 22.36 -37.31 11.23
C CYS A 588 21.88 -36.01 11.91
N CYS A 589 20.67 -35.53 11.60
CA CYS A 589 20.08 -34.31 12.18
C CYS A 589 18.97 -34.61 13.22
N ALA A 590 18.77 -35.88 13.57
CA ALA A 590 17.76 -36.34 14.52
C ALA A 590 17.75 -35.64 15.91
N PRO A 591 18.89 -35.32 16.56
CA PRO A 591 18.85 -34.63 17.85
C PRO A 591 18.38 -33.16 17.73
N LEU A 592 18.72 -32.50 16.62
CA LEU A 592 18.30 -31.12 16.34
C LEU A 592 16.82 -31.08 15.93
N ALA A 593 16.37 -32.06 15.15
CA ALA A 593 14.95 -32.26 14.83
C ALA A 593 14.10 -32.49 16.08
N ARG A 594 14.60 -33.26 17.06
CA ARG A 594 13.91 -33.54 18.33
C ARG A 594 13.84 -32.34 19.26
N LEU A 595 14.82 -31.43 19.19
CA LEU A 595 14.84 -30.17 19.95
C LEU A 595 13.86 -29.13 19.37
N LEU A 596 13.71 -29.11 18.04
CA LEU A 596 12.89 -28.14 17.32
C LEU A 596 11.43 -28.60 17.12
N THR A 597 11.12 -29.88 17.34
CA THR A 597 9.76 -30.39 17.38
C THR A 597 9.06 -30.00 18.69
N THR A 598 8.03 -29.18 18.60
CA THR A 598 7.22 -28.76 19.75
C THR A 598 6.29 -29.89 20.21
N THR A 599 5.91 -29.89 21.50
CA THR A 599 5.02 -30.92 22.05
C THR A 599 3.64 -30.92 21.39
N GLU A 600 3.17 -29.78 20.87
CA GLU A 600 1.90 -29.69 20.14
C GLU A 600 1.95 -30.27 18.74
N GLN A 601 3.10 -30.19 18.06
CA GLN A 601 3.28 -30.79 16.74
C GLN A 601 3.27 -32.34 16.80
N LEU A 602 3.63 -32.90 17.95
CA LEU A 602 3.57 -34.34 18.24
C LEU A 602 2.16 -34.85 18.57
N THR A 603 1.28 -34.00 19.13
CA THR A 603 -0.06 -34.40 19.61
C THR A 603 -1.20 -34.06 18.64
N ARG A 604 -0.94 -33.34 17.54
CA ARG A 604 -1.96 -32.93 16.57
C ARG A 604 -2.33 -34.08 15.62
N ASP A 605 -3.51 -34.69 15.82
CA ASP A 605 -4.10 -35.76 14.98
C ASP A 605 -4.95 -35.20 13.82
N GLY A 606 -4.33 -34.45 12.92
CA GLY A 606 -4.98 -33.89 11.73
C GLY A 606 -4.41 -34.44 10.42
N ASP A 607 -5.30 -34.67 9.44
CA ASP A 607 -4.95 -35.03 8.07
C ASP A 607 -4.12 -33.89 7.43
N PRO A 608 -2.91 -34.15 6.88
CA PRO A 608 -2.01 -33.10 6.36
C PRO A 608 -2.60 -32.23 5.24
N LEU A 609 -3.74 -32.60 4.66
CA LEU A 609 -4.42 -31.86 3.59
C LEU A 609 -5.21 -30.63 4.07
N ASN A 610 -5.63 -30.57 5.34
CA ASN A 610 -6.47 -29.46 5.82
C ASN A 610 -5.69 -28.18 6.15
N ASP A 611 -4.37 -28.26 6.30
CA ASP A 611 -3.51 -27.09 6.59
C ASP A 611 -3.12 -26.31 5.31
N ASP A 612 -3.51 -26.79 4.11
CA ASP A 612 -3.24 -26.19 2.79
C ASP A 612 -4.40 -25.35 2.23
N LEU A 613 -5.50 -25.19 2.97
CA LEU A 613 -6.64 -24.38 2.51
C LEU A 613 -6.24 -22.89 2.41
N PRO A 614 -6.49 -22.23 1.26
CA PRO A 614 -6.25 -20.80 1.09
C PRO A 614 -7.16 -19.99 2.04
N LEU A 615 -6.86 -18.69 2.18
CA LEU A 615 -7.68 -17.69 2.88
C LEU A 615 -9.17 -17.89 2.52
N ASP A 616 -9.90 -18.60 3.36
CA ASP A 616 -11.31 -18.88 3.13
C ASP A 616 -12.09 -17.66 3.60
N ASP A 617 -12.55 -16.83 2.67
CA ASP A 617 -13.48 -15.72 2.93
C ASP A 617 -14.87 -16.21 3.38
N SER A 618 -15.10 -17.53 3.40
CA SER A 618 -16.33 -18.17 3.84
C SER A 618 -16.61 -18.08 5.35
N LEU A 619 -15.62 -17.74 6.18
CA LEU A 619 -15.80 -17.62 7.64
C LEU A 619 -16.62 -16.39 8.09
N LEU A 620 -17.00 -15.49 7.18
CA LEU A 620 -17.90 -14.37 7.46
C LEU A 620 -19.39 -14.67 7.17
N CYS A 621 -19.73 -15.86 6.68
CA CYS A 621 -21.10 -16.22 6.30
C CYS A 621 -21.65 -17.46 7.04
N THR A 622 -21.56 -17.52 8.37
CA THR A 622 -22.34 -18.50 9.16
C THR A 622 -23.16 -17.83 10.26
N GLY A 623 -24.08 -16.96 9.84
CA GLY A 623 -25.24 -16.53 10.61
C GLY A 623 -26.51 -17.18 10.04
N GLY A 624 -26.53 -18.51 9.93
CA GLY A 624 -27.64 -19.23 9.33
C GLY A 624 -27.64 -20.69 9.80
N VAL A 625 -28.41 -20.97 10.83
CA VAL A 625 -28.68 -22.32 11.33
C VAL A 625 -29.21 -23.17 10.17
N ARG A 626 -28.39 -24.08 9.63
CA ARG A 626 -28.86 -25.20 8.82
C ARG A 626 -28.94 -26.43 9.71
N THR A 627 -30.14 -26.71 10.20
CA THR A 627 -30.51 -28.01 10.76
C THR A 627 -30.57 -29.04 9.63
N SER A 628 -29.49 -29.80 9.45
CA SER A 628 -29.56 -31.07 8.71
C SER A 628 -30.16 -32.14 9.62
N LEU A 629 -31.44 -32.44 9.38
CA LEU A 629 -32.09 -33.64 9.89
C LEU A 629 -31.46 -34.86 9.23
N ASP A 630 -30.86 -35.73 10.03
CA ASP A 630 -30.57 -37.12 9.63
C ASP A 630 -31.14 -38.07 10.70
N PRO A 631 -32.11 -38.95 10.38
CA PRO A 631 -32.93 -39.59 11.39
C PRO A 631 -32.50 -41.03 11.69
N THR A 632 -31.27 -41.29 12.13
CA THR A 632 -30.93 -42.63 12.66
C THR A 632 -29.69 -42.62 13.55
N ASN A 633 -29.84 -42.40 14.86
CA ASN A 633 -29.26 -43.29 15.88
C ASN A 633 -29.68 -42.88 17.29
N LYS A 634 -30.28 -43.80 18.04
CA LYS A 634 -30.42 -43.69 19.49
C LYS A 634 -29.09 -44.09 20.12
N GLN A 635 -28.45 -43.24 20.90
CA GLN A 635 -27.74 -43.66 22.10
C GLN A 635 -27.42 -42.49 23.03
N SER A 636 -27.84 -42.68 24.27
CA SER A 636 -27.64 -41.87 25.47
C SER A 636 -26.19 -41.83 25.91
N VAL A 637 -25.62 -40.66 26.22
CA VAL A 637 -24.60 -40.52 27.28
C VAL A 637 -24.72 -39.13 27.94
N THR A 638 -24.56 -39.20 29.25
CA THR A 638 -24.70 -38.25 30.37
C THR A 638 -23.75 -37.06 30.38
N ASN A 639 -24.26 -35.88 30.77
CA ASN A 639 -23.45 -34.77 31.30
C ASN A 639 -23.17 -34.99 32.80
N PRO A 640 -21.95 -34.78 33.30
CA PRO A 640 -21.73 -34.51 34.71
C PRO A 640 -21.76 -33.00 34.99
N VAL A 641 -22.54 -32.68 36.01
CA VAL A 641 -22.63 -31.41 36.75
C VAL A 641 -21.48 -31.33 37.75
N TYR A 642 -20.94 -30.12 38.00
CA TYR A 642 -20.62 -29.52 39.32
C TYR A 642 -20.44 -28.00 39.05
N GLU A 643 -21.35 -27.10 39.51
CA GLU A 643 -21.37 -26.44 40.84
C GLU A 643 -20.01 -25.83 41.21
N GLY A 644 -19.85 -24.56 41.61
CA GLY A 644 -20.75 -23.48 41.99
C GLY A 644 -19.93 -22.49 42.84
N ASP A 645 -20.18 -21.17 42.71
CA ASP A 645 -20.14 -20.15 43.78
C ASP A 645 -20.24 -18.75 43.14
N LEU A 646 -21.36 -18.03 43.23
CA LEU A 646 -21.84 -17.21 44.37
C LEU A 646 -20.91 -16.05 44.76
N GLY A 647 -21.20 -14.90 44.17
CA GLY A 647 -20.81 -13.58 44.66
C GLY A 647 -21.94 -12.58 44.40
N LEU A 648 -22.58 -12.15 45.50
CA LEU A 648 -23.64 -11.14 45.62
C LEU A 648 -23.43 -9.91 44.71
N GLY A 649 -24.43 -9.16 44.24
CA GLY A 649 -25.84 -9.09 44.56
C GLY A 649 -26.35 -7.66 44.34
N THR A 650 -27.60 -7.54 43.89
CA THR A 650 -28.56 -6.43 44.12
C THR A 650 -28.28 -5.07 43.43
N ALA A 651 -29.26 -4.33 42.90
CA ALA A 651 -30.70 -4.53 42.71
C ALA A 651 -31.28 -3.35 41.90
N SER A 652 -32.49 -3.57 41.35
CA SER A 652 -33.59 -2.58 41.16
C SER A 652 -33.53 -1.68 39.92
N SER A 653 -34.59 -1.47 39.12
CA SER A 653 -35.95 -2.02 39.08
C SER A 653 -36.70 -1.58 37.82
N VAL A 654 -37.50 -2.51 37.28
CA VAL A 654 -38.92 -2.42 36.92
C VAL A 654 -39.42 -1.40 35.87
N GLY A 655 -40.16 -1.93 34.89
CA GLY A 655 -41.08 -1.17 34.03
C GLY A 655 -41.89 -2.05 33.07
N THR A 656 -42.73 -2.94 33.58
CA THR A 656 -43.72 -3.74 32.84
C THR A 656 -44.76 -2.83 32.17
N ARG A 657 -45.12 -3.07 30.90
CA ARG A 657 -46.50 -2.84 30.40
C ARG A 657 -46.84 -3.65 29.15
N VAL A 658 -47.96 -4.35 29.28
CA VAL A 658 -48.71 -5.16 28.31
C VAL A 658 -49.50 -4.26 27.35
N SER A 659 -49.65 -4.62 26.07
CA SER A 659 -50.90 -4.45 25.27
C SER A 659 -50.79 -5.13 23.88
N VAL A 660 -51.47 -6.27 23.68
CA VAL A 660 -52.71 -6.49 22.88
C VAL A 660 -52.52 -6.60 21.35
N ALA A 661 -52.92 -7.77 20.85
CA ALA A 661 -53.04 -8.18 19.46
C ALA A 661 -54.22 -7.50 18.74
N GLY A 662 -54.00 -7.11 17.48
CA GLY A 662 -55.04 -6.62 16.57
C GLY A 662 -55.21 -7.55 15.37
N THR A 663 -56.35 -8.23 15.36
CA THR A 663 -56.89 -9.10 14.29
C THR A 663 -57.26 -8.28 13.05
N ARG A 664 -56.94 -8.78 11.85
CA ARG A 664 -57.56 -8.35 10.58
C ARG A 664 -58.13 -9.57 9.85
N GLY A 665 -59.46 -9.59 9.75
CA GLY A 665 -60.23 -10.40 8.80
C GLY A 665 -60.96 -9.48 7.83
N HIS A 666 -60.99 -9.88 6.56
CA HIS A 666 -61.62 -9.20 5.43
C HIS A 666 -63.15 -9.12 5.55
N GLN A 667 -63.72 -7.97 5.14
CA GLN A 667 -64.88 -7.88 4.25
C GLN A 667 -65.03 -6.44 3.70
N LEU A 668 -65.22 -6.37 2.37
CA LEU A 668 -65.47 -5.24 1.46
C LEU A 668 -64.27 -4.34 1.11
#